data_AF-A0A1M7YE66-F1
#
_entry.id   AF-A0A1M7YE66-F1
#
_cell.length_a   1.000
_cell.length_b   1.000
_cell.length_c   1.000
_cell.angle_alpha   90.00
_cell.angle_beta   90.00
_cell.angle_gamma   90.00
#
_symmetry.space_group_name_H-M   'P 1'
#
loop_
_entity.id
_entity.type
_entity.pdbx_description
1 polymer ?
#
loop_
_entity_poly.entity_id
_entity_poly.type
_entity_poly.pdbx_seq_one_letter_code
_entity_poly.pdbx_strand_id
1 'polypeptide(L)'
;MKRIKKIIGVLLSLALLVTMIPAGTGAVKAATGKNIIVYFPNWGIYNSAHRTMTVGMIPWNKVTVINHAFFEVDSSFKLASIDTFADFDKMMDHSEGWDANQLRGHFGEYKYYKNLYPNVKVILSVGGWTRGQNFHAMAATASNRAVFIQSVIDFLKKYPFIDGVDLDWEYPGINRAADPNDQYDRGCPGGPEDKQNFTSLLREIRQAYNNNGLSNKILTIAAPSGYDKLELQEPDVYAQYLDWLNVMTYDMHGAWENTTNHQSPLYANPNDPSGTSPVDIKNRYNTDSAMKTLQNVYKIPAEKLLVGSPYYSRGWKGVTGGVNGMYATATGAATGSWDNPQSPGGQYPYFTLKTMENQGGYVKYRDDTYAKTPWLYNASQGIVLSYEDSTSLTARCDYINSNGYGGLIVWEISGDTTDFELTTLAYQKLVGNTQTVATPVFNPASGTYTSTQTVSISCATAGAEVRYTVDGTEPTASSALYASPLTVSATTTVKARAFKAGMNNSTTATAVYTIGSSPVMTPVFSPAAGTYTSTQTVSISSATAGAEIRYTLDGSEPTAASALYSSPLTISATTTVKAKAFKTGMSSSSTVTAVYTINPNPIQTVADPVFSPAEGTYTSAQTVTINCATAGAEIRYTLNGTEPTASSALYSAPLTVSATTTIKAKAFKSGYTSSATISKTYTIKDSNQPAAWAPGTAYKTGDLVTYEGKTYKCVQGHTALAGWTPAAVPALWSLVQ
;
A
#
# COMPACT_ATOMS: atom_id res chain seq x y z
N MET A 1 -75.21 -30.90 -46.17
CA MET A 1 -76.22 -30.01 -46.81
C MET A 1 -76.43 -28.78 -45.94
N LYS A 2 -76.68 -27.59 -46.53
CA LYS A 2 -77.17 -26.32 -45.90
C LYS A 2 -76.31 -25.77 -44.72
N ARG A 3 -75.83 -24.51 -44.68
CA ARG A 3 -76.52 -23.18 -44.69
C ARG A 3 -77.40 -22.99 -43.43
N ILE A 4 -77.39 -21.86 -42.69
CA ILE A 4 -76.83 -20.49 -42.96
C ILE A 4 -76.76 -19.60 -41.67
N LYS A 5 -75.75 -18.68 -41.56
CA LYS A 5 -75.66 -17.30 -40.91
C LYS A 5 -76.39 -17.00 -39.55
N LYS A 6 -76.08 -16.01 -38.68
CA LYS A 6 -75.04 -14.96 -38.40
C LYS A 6 -75.25 -14.55 -36.87
N ILE A 7 -74.72 -13.49 -36.20
CA ILE A 7 -73.99 -12.27 -36.61
C ILE A 7 -72.70 -11.93 -35.79
N ILE A 8 -72.63 -10.82 -35.03
CA ILE A 8 -71.41 -10.03 -34.66
C ILE A 8 -71.64 -9.32 -33.30
N GLY A 9 -70.63 -8.97 -32.48
CA GLY A 9 -69.16 -9.01 -32.63
C GLY A 9 -68.43 -9.06 -31.26
N VAL A 10 -67.19 -8.57 -31.05
CA VAL A 10 -66.20 -7.86 -31.90
C VAL A 10 -64.79 -8.33 -31.47
N LEU A 11 -63.88 -8.61 -32.41
CA LEU A 11 -62.47 -8.86 -32.11
C LEU A 11 -61.59 -8.35 -33.27
N LEU A 12 -60.44 -7.75 -32.95
CA LEU A 12 -59.57 -7.09 -33.93
C LEU A 12 -58.64 -8.07 -34.66
N SER A 13 -58.42 -7.74 -35.92
CA SER A 13 -57.35 -8.18 -36.82
C SER A 13 -56.05 -8.66 -36.15
N LEU A 14 -55.82 -9.98 -36.15
CA LEU A 14 -54.50 -10.56 -35.91
C LEU A 14 -53.69 -10.55 -37.23
N ALA A 15 -52.93 -9.48 -37.45
CA ALA A 15 -52.06 -9.36 -38.63
C ALA A 15 -50.74 -10.13 -38.41
N LEU A 16 -50.54 -11.22 -39.14
CA LEU A 16 -49.36 -12.08 -39.04
C LEU A 16 -48.15 -11.43 -39.72
N LEU A 17 -47.40 -10.58 -39.00
CA LEU A 17 -46.16 -9.97 -39.50
C LEU A 17 -44.92 -10.74 -39.02
N VAL A 18 -44.59 -11.84 -39.73
CA VAL A 18 -43.31 -12.55 -39.52
C VAL A 18 -42.17 -11.73 -40.13
N THR A 19 -41.60 -10.81 -39.37
CA THR A 19 -40.33 -10.18 -39.70
C THR A 19 -39.18 -11.13 -39.37
N MET A 20 -38.66 -11.82 -40.40
CA MET A 20 -37.36 -12.48 -40.31
C MET A 20 -36.24 -11.44 -40.20
N ILE A 21 -36.03 -10.92 -39.00
CA ILE A 21 -34.81 -10.20 -38.64
C ILE A 21 -33.70 -11.25 -38.56
N PRO A 22 -32.57 -11.12 -39.29
CA PRO A 22 -31.48 -12.07 -39.19
C PRO A 22 -30.94 -12.09 -37.76
N ALA A 23 -30.75 -13.29 -37.20
CA ALA A 23 -30.13 -13.47 -35.90
C ALA A 23 -28.66 -13.04 -35.96
N GLY A 24 -28.42 -11.75 -35.67
CA GLY A 24 -27.09 -11.18 -35.58
C GLY A 24 -26.35 -11.81 -34.40
N THR A 25 -25.60 -12.88 -34.68
CA THR A 25 -24.69 -13.55 -33.75
C THR A 25 -23.46 -12.68 -33.49
N GLY A 26 -23.70 -11.53 -32.85
CA GLY A 26 -22.68 -10.67 -32.27
C GLY A 26 -22.00 -11.39 -31.11
N ALA A 27 -21.10 -12.32 -31.44
CA ALA A 27 -20.27 -13.01 -30.47
C ALA A 27 -19.52 -11.96 -29.65
N VAL A 28 -19.74 -11.95 -28.33
CA VAL A 28 -19.07 -11.03 -27.41
C VAL A 28 -17.56 -11.26 -27.56
N LYS A 29 -16.86 -10.21 -27.99
CA LYS A 29 -15.43 -10.29 -28.29
C LYS A 29 -14.68 -10.53 -26.97
N ALA A 30 -14.11 -11.72 -26.83
CA ALA A 30 -13.49 -12.18 -25.58
C ALA A 30 -12.48 -11.15 -25.03
N ALA A 31 -12.54 -10.93 -23.71
CA ALA A 31 -11.62 -10.04 -23.03
C ALA A 31 -10.19 -10.60 -23.11
N THR A 32 -9.27 -9.86 -23.72
CA THR A 32 -7.87 -10.28 -23.87
C THR A 32 -7.06 -9.97 -22.61
N GLY A 33 -7.33 -10.73 -21.54
CA GLY A 33 -6.64 -10.64 -20.25
C GLY A 33 -7.33 -11.47 -19.18
N LYS A 34 -6.63 -11.83 -18.11
CA LYS A 34 -7.25 -12.40 -16.90
C LYS A 34 -7.96 -11.29 -16.12
N ASN A 35 -9.03 -11.64 -15.41
CA ASN A 35 -9.69 -10.75 -14.47
C ASN A 35 -9.24 -11.01 -13.01
N ILE A 36 -9.19 -9.94 -12.22
CA ILE A 36 -9.20 -9.97 -10.76
C ILE A 36 -10.50 -9.31 -10.33
N ILE A 37 -11.45 -10.12 -9.89
CA ILE A 37 -12.77 -9.67 -9.48
C ILE A 37 -12.86 -9.76 -7.96
N VAL A 38 -13.38 -8.71 -7.34
CA VAL A 38 -13.51 -8.61 -5.88
C VAL A 38 -14.94 -8.27 -5.50
N TYR A 39 -15.54 -9.02 -4.57
CA TYR A 39 -16.75 -8.58 -3.90
C TYR A 39 -16.40 -7.53 -2.85
N PHE A 40 -17.10 -6.39 -2.91
CA PHE A 40 -16.99 -5.29 -1.95
C PHE A 40 -18.30 -5.20 -1.15
N PRO A 41 -18.29 -5.42 0.18
CA PRO A 41 -19.49 -5.32 1.02
C PRO A 41 -19.88 -3.86 1.23
N ASN A 42 -21.10 -3.47 0.86
CA ASN A 42 -21.59 -2.12 1.09
C ASN A 42 -21.77 -1.79 2.59
N TRP A 43 -22.00 -2.81 3.42
CA TRP A 43 -21.96 -2.73 4.89
C TRP A 43 -20.55 -2.65 5.50
N GLY A 44 -19.48 -2.83 4.71
CA GLY A 44 -18.10 -2.87 5.21
C GLY A 44 -17.66 -1.60 5.97
N ILE A 45 -18.30 -0.47 5.68
CA ILE A 45 -18.09 0.86 6.27
C ILE A 45 -18.48 1.00 7.75
N TYR A 46 -19.21 0.04 8.34
CA TYR A 46 -19.80 0.24 9.67
C TYR A 46 -18.98 -0.32 10.82
N ASN A 47 -18.20 -1.37 10.60
CA ASN A 47 -17.53 -2.07 11.69
C ASN A 47 -16.07 -2.42 11.37
N SER A 48 -15.26 -2.50 12.42
CA SER A 48 -13.84 -2.81 12.34
C SER A 48 -13.54 -4.26 11.96
N ALA A 49 -14.53 -5.16 11.99
CA ALA A 49 -14.36 -6.53 11.54
C ALA A 49 -14.24 -6.61 10.01
N HIS A 50 -15.01 -5.79 9.27
CA HIS A 50 -14.77 -5.49 7.85
C HIS A 50 -13.83 -4.28 7.65
N ARG A 51 -12.95 -4.01 8.63
CA ARG A 51 -11.94 -2.93 8.64
C ARG A 51 -12.49 -1.50 8.40
N THR A 52 -13.79 -1.28 8.60
CA THR A 52 -14.49 -0.02 8.27
C THR A 52 -14.29 0.38 6.80
N MET A 53 -14.21 -0.59 5.89
CA MET A 53 -13.69 -0.42 4.54
C MET A 53 -14.62 0.42 3.63
N THR A 54 -14.06 1.47 3.03
CA THR A 54 -14.73 2.32 2.02
C THR A 54 -14.30 1.97 0.59
N VAL A 55 -15.04 2.46 -0.42
CA VAL A 55 -14.68 2.31 -1.84
C VAL A 55 -13.30 2.91 -2.17
N GLY A 56 -12.90 4.00 -1.50
CA GLY A 56 -11.58 4.61 -1.66
C GLY A 56 -10.41 3.78 -1.11
N MET A 57 -10.70 2.78 -0.27
CA MET A 57 -9.68 1.84 0.22
C MET A 57 -9.44 0.67 -0.73
N ILE A 58 -10.29 0.44 -1.74
CA ILE A 58 -10.09 -0.63 -2.73
C ILE A 58 -8.76 -0.41 -3.46
N PRO A 59 -7.90 -1.43 -3.67
CA PRO A 59 -6.68 -1.29 -4.44
C PRO A 59 -7.01 -1.26 -5.94
N TRP A 60 -7.56 -0.14 -6.42
CA TRP A 60 -8.06 0.06 -7.79
C TRP A 60 -7.03 -0.24 -8.89
N ASN A 61 -5.74 -0.14 -8.62
CA ASN A 61 -4.67 -0.51 -9.56
C ASN A 61 -4.30 -2.02 -9.56
N LYS A 62 -4.92 -2.83 -8.68
CA LYS A 62 -4.69 -4.28 -8.52
C LYS A 62 -5.95 -5.13 -8.81
N VAL A 63 -7.07 -4.52 -9.18
CA VAL A 63 -8.33 -5.20 -9.52
C VAL A 63 -8.76 -4.85 -10.95
N THR A 64 -9.55 -5.70 -11.61
CA THR A 64 -10.14 -5.40 -12.93
C THR A 64 -11.65 -5.19 -12.86
N VAL A 65 -12.33 -5.83 -11.91
CA VAL A 65 -13.77 -5.72 -11.69
C VAL A 65 -14.06 -5.69 -10.18
N ILE A 66 -15.03 -4.87 -9.78
CA ILE A 66 -15.58 -4.77 -8.43
C ILE A 66 -17.04 -5.19 -8.53
N ASN A 67 -17.40 -6.29 -7.85
CA ASN A 67 -18.79 -6.68 -7.62
C ASN A 67 -19.25 -5.98 -6.34
N HIS A 68 -20.15 -5.02 -6.46
CA HIS A 68 -20.71 -4.32 -5.31
C HIS A 68 -21.79 -5.20 -4.65
N ALA A 69 -21.52 -5.68 -3.43
CA ALA A 69 -22.35 -6.62 -2.68
C ALA A 69 -23.14 -5.88 -1.57
N PHE A 70 -24.46 -5.93 -1.50
CA PHE A 70 -25.39 -6.51 -2.47
C PHE A 70 -26.57 -5.56 -2.72
N PHE A 71 -27.10 -5.63 -3.93
CA PHE A 71 -28.46 -5.21 -4.24
C PHE A 71 -29.41 -6.41 -4.08
N GLU A 72 -30.71 -6.18 -4.05
CA GLU A 72 -31.71 -7.25 -4.03
C GLU A 72 -32.78 -7.06 -5.10
N VAL A 73 -33.59 -8.10 -5.28
CA VAL A 73 -34.87 -8.02 -5.97
C VAL A 73 -35.91 -7.66 -4.89
N ASP A 74 -36.55 -6.50 -4.99
CA ASP A 74 -37.58 -6.08 -4.03
C ASP A 74 -38.90 -6.86 -4.20
N SER A 75 -39.85 -6.65 -3.27
CA SER A 75 -41.18 -7.27 -3.33
C SER A 75 -42.08 -6.77 -4.46
N SER A 76 -41.63 -5.77 -5.23
CA SER A 76 -42.22 -5.29 -6.49
C SER A 76 -41.46 -5.79 -7.72
N PHE A 77 -40.54 -6.75 -7.54
CA PHE A 77 -39.64 -7.30 -8.56
C PHE A 77 -38.72 -6.27 -9.22
N LYS A 78 -38.25 -5.25 -8.49
CA LYS A 78 -37.28 -4.26 -8.98
C LYS A 78 -35.92 -4.43 -8.33
N LEU A 79 -34.88 -3.97 -9.02
CA LEU A 79 -33.56 -3.77 -8.48
C LEU A 79 -33.59 -2.71 -7.36
N ALA A 80 -33.23 -3.11 -6.14
CA ALA A 80 -33.14 -2.23 -4.97
C ALA A 80 -31.79 -2.39 -4.26
N SER A 81 -31.34 -1.35 -3.56
CA SER A 81 -30.20 -1.45 -2.63
C SER A 81 -30.68 -1.97 -1.27
N ILE A 82 -29.89 -2.84 -0.63
CA ILE A 82 -30.16 -3.31 0.73
C ILE A 82 -29.78 -2.28 1.80
N ASP A 83 -29.01 -1.25 1.43
CA ASP A 83 -28.58 -0.14 2.29
C ASP A 83 -28.41 1.15 1.46
N THR A 84 -29.52 1.87 1.30
CA THR A 84 -29.52 3.15 0.58
C THR A 84 -28.68 4.22 1.26
N PHE A 85 -28.42 4.10 2.58
CA PHE A 85 -27.60 5.07 3.29
C PHE A 85 -26.12 4.89 2.93
N ALA A 86 -25.60 3.66 2.97
CA ALA A 86 -24.25 3.34 2.51
C ALA A 86 -24.04 3.74 1.04
N ASP A 87 -25.00 3.39 0.19
CA ASP A 87 -24.85 3.51 -1.27
C ASP A 87 -24.99 4.95 -1.78
N PHE A 88 -25.97 5.72 -1.27
CA PHE A 88 -26.39 6.97 -1.90
C PHE A 88 -26.38 8.22 -1.00
N ASP A 89 -26.48 8.10 0.32
CA ASP A 89 -26.71 9.25 1.21
C ASP A 89 -25.57 9.57 2.18
N LYS A 90 -24.78 8.58 2.60
CA LYS A 90 -23.65 8.77 3.52
C LYS A 90 -22.61 9.69 2.90
N MET A 91 -22.29 10.78 3.60
CA MET A 91 -21.13 11.60 3.22
C MET A 91 -19.82 10.83 3.32
N MET A 92 -19.05 10.90 2.23
CA MET A 92 -17.71 10.37 2.00
C MET A 92 -16.89 11.41 1.21
N ASP A 93 -15.57 11.27 1.19
CA ASP A 93 -14.62 12.31 0.76
C ASP A 93 -14.87 12.90 -0.64
N HIS A 94 -15.43 12.12 -1.58
CA HIS A 94 -15.70 12.51 -2.96
C HIS A 94 -17.20 12.76 -3.25
N SER A 95 -18.00 13.01 -2.22
CA SER A 95 -19.41 13.33 -2.34
C SER A 95 -19.65 14.68 -3.02
N GLU A 96 -20.59 14.73 -3.96
CA GLU A 96 -20.87 15.92 -4.78
C GLU A 96 -21.65 17.02 -4.05
N GLY A 97 -22.19 16.72 -2.86
CA GLY A 97 -22.88 17.65 -1.97
C GLY A 97 -24.20 17.11 -1.40
N TRP A 98 -24.99 17.99 -0.77
CA TRP A 98 -26.22 17.64 -0.05
C TRP A 98 -27.50 17.68 -0.89
N ASP A 99 -27.46 18.20 -2.12
CA ASP A 99 -28.66 18.34 -2.96
C ASP A 99 -29.18 16.98 -3.44
N ALA A 100 -30.47 16.92 -3.80
CA ALA A 100 -31.15 15.68 -4.22
C ALA A 100 -30.68 15.13 -5.59
N ASN A 101 -29.87 15.88 -6.33
CA ASN A 101 -29.27 15.50 -7.61
C ASN A 101 -27.75 15.25 -7.53
N GLN A 102 -27.14 15.44 -6.37
CA GLN A 102 -25.71 15.21 -6.10
C GLN A 102 -25.50 13.79 -5.56
N LEU A 103 -24.49 13.07 -6.06
CA LEU A 103 -24.15 11.75 -5.55
C LEU A 103 -23.34 11.82 -4.25
N ARG A 104 -23.70 10.98 -3.29
CA ARG A 104 -22.93 10.67 -2.07
C ARG A 104 -22.76 9.16 -1.97
N GLY A 105 -22.28 8.67 -0.83
CA GLY A 105 -22.12 7.25 -0.55
C GLY A 105 -21.15 6.54 -1.51
N HIS A 106 -21.24 5.21 -1.54
CA HIS A 106 -20.43 4.38 -2.44
C HIS A 106 -20.55 4.79 -3.91
N PHE A 107 -21.70 5.30 -4.35
CA PHE A 107 -21.90 5.71 -5.75
C PHE A 107 -21.24 7.05 -6.11
N GLY A 108 -21.08 7.97 -5.15
CA GLY A 108 -20.22 9.15 -5.30
C GLY A 108 -18.75 8.74 -5.45
N GLU A 109 -18.26 7.90 -4.55
CA GLU A 109 -16.89 7.36 -4.59
C GLU A 109 -16.62 6.60 -5.91
N TYR A 110 -17.51 5.69 -6.34
CA TYR A 110 -17.35 4.98 -7.61
C TYR A 110 -17.28 5.95 -8.80
N LYS A 111 -18.13 6.98 -8.84
CA LYS A 111 -18.10 7.99 -9.91
C LYS A 111 -16.76 8.74 -9.94
N TYR A 112 -16.17 9.04 -8.78
CA TYR A 112 -14.83 9.64 -8.68
C TYR A 112 -13.73 8.68 -9.17
N TYR A 113 -13.62 7.49 -8.57
CA TYR A 113 -12.53 6.55 -8.88
C TYR A 113 -12.60 5.99 -10.30
N LYS A 114 -13.78 5.88 -10.91
CA LYS A 114 -13.94 5.54 -12.33
C LYS A 114 -13.28 6.55 -13.29
N ASN A 115 -13.07 7.81 -12.87
CA ASN A 115 -12.32 8.79 -13.67
C ASN A 115 -10.80 8.56 -13.59
N LEU A 116 -10.31 8.09 -12.43
CA LEU A 116 -8.89 7.76 -12.22
C LEU A 116 -8.52 6.39 -12.83
N TYR A 117 -9.45 5.44 -12.78
CA TYR A 117 -9.27 4.04 -13.19
C TYR A 117 -10.34 3.59 -14.20
N PRO A 118 -10.47 4.22 -15.38
CA PRO A 118 -11.58 3.99 -16.33
C PRO A 118 -11.66 2.57 -16.90
N ASN A 119 -10.55 1.81 -16.83
CA ASN A 119 -10.50 0.41 -17.25
C ASN A 119 -11.15 -0.54 -16.23
N VAL A 120 -11.13 -0.19 -14.93
CA VAL A 120 -11.74 -1.00 -13.87
C VAL A 120 -13.26 -0.95 -14.00
N LYS A 121 -13.89 -2.09 -13.76
CA LYS A 121 -15.34 -2.27 -13.88
C LYS A 121 -16.01 -2.26 -12.50
N VAL A 122 -17.18 -1.66 -12.40
CA VAL A 122 -18.04 -1.75 -11.22
C VAL A 122 -19.37 -2.33 -11.67
N ILE A 123 -19.73 -3.50 -11.17
CA ILE A 123 -21.01 -4.16 -11.46
C ILE A 123 -21.76 -4.40 -10.14
N LEU A 124 -23.08 -4.32 -10.17
CA LEU A 124 -23.89 -4.60 -8.98
C LEU A 124 -24.09 -6.11 -8.88
N SER A 125 -23.74 -6.72 -7.76
CA SER A 125 -24.21 -8.08 -7.48
C SER A 125 -25.56 -8.00 -6.81
N VAL A 126 -26.54 -8.71 -7.38
CA VAL A 126 -27.92 -8.75 -6.93
C VAL A 126 -28.16 -10.11 -6.31
N GLY A 127 -28.59 -10.15 -5.06
CA GLY A 127 -28.79 -11.37 -4.30
C GLY A 127 -27.67 -11.66 -3.30
N GLY A 128 -27.04 -12.82 -3.45
CA GLY A 128 -26.24 -13.47 -2.41
C GLY A 128 -27.12 -14.15 -1.37
N TRP A 129 -26.54 -15.07 -0.60
CA TRP A 129 -27.19 -15.99 0.34
C TRP A 129 -28.44 -15.42 1.03
N THR A 130 -28.33 -14.27 1.70
CA THR A 130 -29.38 -13.70 2.55
C THR A 130 -30.43 -12.84 1.81
N ARG A 131 -30.34 -12.68 0.49
CA ARG A 131 -31.26 -11.86 -0.34
C ARG A 131 -31.91 -12.62 -1.50
N GLY A 132 -32.00 -13.94 -1.38
CA GLY A 132 -32.58 -14.81 -2.41
C GLY A 132 -34.10 -14.72 -2.59
N GLN A 133 -34.81 -14.05 -1.67
CA GLN A 133 -36.22 -14.34 -1.38
C GLN A 133 -37.22 -14.09 -2.51
N ASN A 134 -36.90 -13.18 -3.43
CA ASN A 134 -37.80 -12.77 -4.51
C ASN A 134 -37.39 -13.31 -5.89
N PHE A 135 -36.26 -14.02 -6.03
CA PHE A 135 -35.77 -14.45 -7.36
C PHE A 135 -36.74 -15.39 -8.07
N HIS A 136 -37.17 -16.47 -7.42
CA HIS A 136 -38.09 -17.44 -7.98
C HIS A 136 -39.39 -16.78 -8.49
N ALA A 137 -40.02 -15.95 -7.66
CA ALA A 137 -41.24 -15.23 -8.01
C ALA A 137 -41.03 -14.18 -9.13
N MET A 138 -39.88 -13.51 -9.15
CA MET A 138 -39.50 -12.58 -10.23
C MET A 138 -39.21 -13.31 -11.55
N ALA A 139 -38.53 -14.45 -11.49
CA ALA A 139 -38.15 -15.24 -12.65
C ALA A 139 -39.34 -16.00 -13.26
N ALA A 140 -40.35 -16.37 -12.46
CA ALA A 140 -41.47 -17.25 -12.81
C ALA A 140 -42.28 -16.86 -14.06
N THR A 141 -42.37 -15.57 -14.41
CA THR A 141 -43.10 -15.14 -15.61
C THR A 141 -42.35 -14.06 -16.39
N ALA A 142 -42.54 -14.02 -17.71
CA ALA A 142 -41.97 -12.97 -18.55
C ALA A 142 -42.44 -11.56 -18.14
N SER A 143 -43.63 -11.42 -17.55
CA SER A 143 -44.12 -10.13 -17.04
C SER A 143 -43.36 -9.70 -15.78
N ASN A 144 -43.06 -10.63 -14.87
CA ASN A 144 -42.32 -10.34 -13.64
C ASN A 144 -40.86 -10.02 -13.97
N ARG A 145 -40.24 -10.81 -14.85
CA ARG A 145 -38.88 -10.55 -15.38
C ARG A 145 -38.78 -9.20 -16.07
N ALA A 146 -39.78 -8.80 -16.85
CA ALA A 146 -39.81 -7.50 -17.52
C ALA A 146 -39.77 -6.31 -16.53
N VAL A 147 -40.38 -6.43 -15.35
CA VAL A 147 -40.30 -5.37 -14.30
C VAL A 147 -38.87 -5.25 -13.77
N PHE A 148 -38.23 -6.37 -13.45
CA PHE A 148 -36.84 -6.38 -12.99
C PHE A 148 -35.88 -5.84 -14.05
N ILE A 149 -35.98 -6.39 -15.26
CA ILE A 149 -35.15 -5.99 -16.42
C ILE A 149 -35.30 -4.49 -16.69
N GLN A 150 -36.51 -3.94 -16.69
CA GLN A 150 -36.72 -2.51 -16.90
C GLN A 150 -36.05 -1.67 -15.79
N SER A 151 -36.17 -2.09 -14.52
CA SER A 151 -35.50 -1.39 -13.41
C SER A 151 -33.96 -1.41 -13.51
N VAL A 152 -33.37 -2.52 -13.98
CA VAL A 152 -31.92 -2.62 -14.28
C VAL A 152 -31.52 -1.68 -15.43
N ILE A 153 -32.31 -1.63 -16.50
CA ILE A 153 -32.08 -0.74 -17.65
C ILE A 153 -32.12 0.74 -17.22
N ASP A 154 -33.11 1.13 -16.41
CA ASP A 154 -33.27 2.49 -15.93
C ASP A 154 -32.15 2.88 -14.95
N PHE A 155 -31.72 1.95 -14.09
CA PHE A 155 -30.57 2.14 -13.21
C PHE A 155 -29.26 2.36 -13.98
N LEU A 156 -28.96 1.51 -14.97
CA LEU A 156 -27.74 1.62 -15.78
C LEU A 156 -27.73 2.86 -16.70
N LYS A 157 -28.90 3.42 -17.03
CA LYS A 157 -29.03 4.73 -17.68
C LYS A 157 -28.82 5.89 -16.70
N LYS A 158 -29.33 5.78 -15.47
CA LYS A 158 -29.15 6.80 -14.40
C LYS A 158 -27.70 6.89 -13.94
N TYR A 159 -27.00 5.76 -13.85
CA TYR A 159 -25.62 5.66 -13.36
C TYR A 159 -24.69 5.04 -14.43
N PRO A 160 -24.38 5.77 -15.52
CA PRO A 160 -23.70 5.21 -16.69
C PRO A 160 -22.26 4.73 -16.41
N PHE A 161 -21.67 5.11 -15.28
CA PHE A 161 -20.35 4.65 -14.81
C PHE A 161 -20.36 3.24 -14.21
N ILE A 162 -21.53 2.69 -13.86
CA ILE A 162 -21.72 1.28 -13.47
C ILE A 162 -21.72 0.45 -14.75
N ASP A 163 -20.84 -0.53 -14.86
CA ASP A 163 -20.60 -1.27 -16.10
C ASP A 163 -21.55 -2.45 -16.33
N GLY A 164 -22.39 -2.86 -15.37
CA GLY A 164 -23.27 -4.02 -15.54
C GLY A 164 -23.90 -4.55 -14.25
N VAL A 165 -24.42 -5.79 -14.31
CA VAL A 165 -24.94 -6.54 -13.15
C VAL A 165 -24.43 -7.97 -13.12
N ASP A 166 -24.37 -8.52 -11.92
CA ASP A 166 -24.06 -9.89 -11.55
C ASP A 166 -25.30 -10.45 -10.82
N LEU A 167 -25.81 -11.62 -11.24
CA LEU A 167 -26.93 -12.27 -10.53
C LEU A 167 -26.41 -13.39 -9.63
N ASP A 168 -26.61 -13.22 -8.34
CA ASP A 168 -26.20 -14.16 -7.30
C ASP A 168 -27.46 -14.78 -6.66
N TRP A 169 -28.05 -15.73 -7.39
CA TRP A 169 -29.22 -16.48 -6.93
C TRP A 169 -28.74 -17.79 -6.31
N GLU A 170 -28.97 -17.95 -4.99
CA GLU A 170 -28.52 -19.10 -4.21
C GLU A 170 -29.68 -19.98 -3.66
N TYR A 171 -30.27 -20.90 -4.44
CA TYR A 171 -29.95 -21.29 -5.82
C TYR A 171 -31.23 -21.55 -6.64
N PRO A 172 -31.23 -21.34 -7.97
CA PRO A 172 -32.29 -21.79 -8.86
C PRO A 172 -32.61 -23.28 -8.63
N GLY A 173 -33.88 -23.61 -8.43
CA GLY A 173 -34.34 -24.98 -8.21
C GLY A 173 -34.31 -25.47 -6.77
N ILE A 174 -33.84 -24.65 -5.82
CA ILE A 174 -33.74 -25.01 -4.39
C ILE A 174 -34.63 -24.10 -3.54
N ASN A 175 -35.57 -24.71 -2.84
CA ASN A 175 -36.38 -24.04 -1.82
C ASN A 175 -35.64 -24.03 -0.46
N ARG A 176 -34.92 -22.94 -0.19
CA ARG A 176 -34.19 -22.71 1.07
C ARG A 176 -35.00 -21.80 1.99
N ALA A 177 -35.35 -22.31 3.18
CA ALA A 177 -35.92 -21.47 4.24
C ALA A 177 -34.87 -20.47 4.78
N ALA A 178 -35.34 -19.34 5.32
CA ALA A 178 -34.51 -18.41 6.08
C ALA A 178 -34.02 -19.07 7.39
N ASP A 179 -32.78 -18.75 7.80
CA ASP A 179 -32.28 -19.09 9.12
C ASP A 179 -33.07 -18.34 10.22
N PRO A 180 -33.77 -19.03 11.14
CA PRO A 180 -34.50 -18.37 12.23
C PRO A 180 -33.61 -17.63 13.23
N ASN A 181 -32.28 -17.79 13.16
CA ASN A 181 -31.32 -17.13 14.04
C ASN A 181 -30.65 -15.90 13.41
N ASP A 182 -30.82 -15.68 12.10
CA ASP A 182 -30.36 -14.46 11.41
C ASP A 182 -31.55 -13.65 10.88
N GLN A 183 -31.83 -12.51 11.53
CA GLN A 183 -32.85 -11.55 11.11
C GLN A 183 -32.61 -10.95 9.72
N TYR A 184 -31.39 -11.05 9.19
CA TYR A 184 -31.03 -10.60 7.85
C TYR A 184 -31.22 -11.68 6.80
N ASP A 185 -31.25 -12.97 7.13
CA ASP A 185 -31.56 -14.01 6.15
C ASP A 185 -33.03 -13.94 5.76
N ARG A 186 -33.29 -13.87 4.45
CA ARG A 186 -34.64 -13.88 3.87
C ARG A 186 -34.99 -15.23 3.23
N GLY A 187 -34.05 -16.17 3.21
CA GLY A 187 -34.18 -17.43 2.49
C GLY A 187 -34.09 -17.26 0.98
N CYS A 188 -34.30 -18.37 0.27
CA CYS A 188 -34.42 -18.41 -1.19
C CYS A 188 -35.50 -19.44 -1.56
N PRO A 189 -36.77 -19.05 -1.74
CA PRO A 189 -37.77 -19.90 -2.38
C PRO A 189 -37.30 -20.32 -3.78
N GLY A 190 -37.71 -21.51 -4.21
CA GLY A 190 -37.32 -22.08 -5.51
C GLY A 190 -38.12 -23.32 -5.89
N GLY A 191 -38.07 -23.68 -7.16
CA GLY A 191 -38.81 -24.80 -7.76
C GLY A 191 -38.19 -25.27 -9.09
N PRO A 192 -38.51 -26.49 -9.56
CA PRO A 192 -37.87 -27.07 -10.76
C PRO A 192 -38.02 -26.23 -12.04
N GLU A 193 -39.02 -25.35 -12.13
CA GLU A 193 -39.23 -24.37 -13.20
C GLU A 193 -38.14 -23.29 -13.28
N ASP A 194 -37.40 -23.05 -12.17
CA ASP A 194 -36.29 -22.10 -12.12
C ASP A 194 -35.22 -22.42 -13.17
N LYS A 195 -35.07 -23.71 -13.52
CA LYS A 195 -34.15 -24.21 -14.55
C LYS A 195 -34.30 -23.45 -15.87
N GLN A 196 -35.52 -23.33 -16.40
CA GLN A 196 -35.81 -22.58 -17.63
C GLN A 196 -36.04 -21.09 -17.38
N ASN A 197 -36.53 -20.72 -16.20
CA ASN A 197 -36.81 -19.31 -15.85
C ASN A 197 -35.52 -18.49 -15.69
N PHE A 198 -34.46 -19.06 -15.12
CA PHE A 198 -33.14 -18.43 -14.99
C PHE A 198 -32.47 -18.24 -16.36
N THR A 199 -32.46 -19.28 -17.21
CA THR A 199 -32.03 -19.18 -18.62
C THR A 199 -32.79 -18.07 -19.37
N SER A 200 -34.10 -17.99 -19.13
CA SER A 200 -34.95 -16.97 -19.75
C SER A 200 -34.65 -15.56 -19.26
N LEU A 201 -34.44 -15.39 -17.95
CA LEU A 201 -34.01 -14.12 -17.35
C LEU A 201 -32.70 -13.62 -17.95
N LEU A 202 -31.66 -14.46 -18.01
CA LEU A 202 -30.34 -14.09 -18.53
C LEU A 202 -30.38 -13.72 -20.03
N ARG A 203 -31.16 -14.49 -20.81
CA ARG A 203 -31.46 -14.17 -22.23
C ARG A 203 -32.13 -12.81 -22.38
N GLU A 204 -33.16 -12.55 -21.58
CA GLU A 204 -34.01 -11.37 -21.69
C GLU A 204 -33.30 -10.10 -21.17
N ILE A 205 -32.43 -10.19 -20.15
CA ILE A 205 -31.53 -9.10 -19.75
C ILE A 205 -30.57 -8.75 -20.91
N ARG A 206 -29.90 -9.74 -21.51
CA ARG A 206 -28.96 -9.47 -22.63
C ARG A 206 -29.67 -8.89 -23.86
N GLN A 207 -30.88 -9.34 -24.15
CA GLN A 207 -31.72 -8.74 -25.19
C GLN A 207 -32.09 -7.28 -24.87
N ALA A 208 -32.50 -7.01 -23.63
CA ALA A 208 -32.82 -5.65 -23.20
C ALA A 208 -31.61 -4.71 -23.24
N TYR A 209 -30.43 -5.18 -22.86
CA TYR A 209 -29.17 -4.45 -22.99
C TYR A 209 -28.93 -4.02 -24.44
N ASN A 210 -28.98 -4.98 -25.38
CA ASN A 210 -28.78 -4.71 -26.81
C ASN A 210 -29.83 -3.72 -27.34
N ASN A 211 -31.10 -3.92 -27.00
CA ASN A 211 -32.22 -3.08 -27.46
C ASN A 211 -32.21 -1.65 -26.88
N ASN A 212 -31.44 -1.39 -25.81
CA ASN A 212 -31.35 -0.07 -25.15
C ASN A 212 -30.01 0.66 -25.40
N GLY A 213 -29.17 0.16 -26.31
CA GLY A 213 -27.83 0.74 -26.55
C GLY A 213 -26.82 0.46 -25.42
N LEU A 214 -27.10 -0.54 -24.58
CA LEU A 214 -26.30 -0.98 -23.44
C LEU A 214 -25.58 -2.32 -23.73
N SER A 215 -25.33 -2.64 -25.01
CA SER A 215 -24.66 -3.88 -25.44
C SER A 215 -23.21 -4.00 -24.93
N ASN A 216 -22.62 -2.89 -24.47
CA ASN A 216 -21.32 -2.83 -23.80
C ASN A 216 -21.38 -3.08 -22.28
N LYS A 217 -22.57 -3.30 -21.71
CA LYS A 217 -22.75 -3.60 -20.29
C LYS A 217 -22.56 -5.08 -20.00
N ILE A 218 -21.97 -5.35 -18.84
CA ILE A 218 -21.61 -6.68 -18.35
C ILE A 218 -22.84 -7.38 -17.75
N LEU A 219 -22.97 -8.67 -18.03
CA LEU A 219 -23.91 -9.58 -17.35
C LEU A 219 -23.15 -10.84 -16.92
N THR A 220 -23.10 -11.07 -15.61
CA THR A 220 -22.47 -12.26 -15.00
C THR A 220 -23.43 -12.94 -14.04
N ILE A 221 -23.02 -14.09 -13.52
CA ILE A 221 -23.67 -14.73 -12.37
C ILE A 221 -22.61 -15.18 -11.37
N ALA A 222 -22.99 -15.27 -10.10
CA ALA A 222 -22.36 -16.22 -9.20
C ALA A 222 -22.85 -17.63 -9.56
N ALA A 223 -21.93 -18.54 -9.85
CA ALA A 223 -22.24 -19.90 -10.28
C ALA A 223 -21.87 -20.90 -9.17
N PRO A 224 -22.76 -21.83 -8.80
CA PRO A 224 -22.45 -22.81 -7.77
C PRO A 224 -21.36 -23.79 -8.24
N SER A 225 -20.53 -24.23 -7.31
CA SER A 225 -19.48 -25.23 -7.58
C SER A 225 -19.96 -26.68 -7.45
N GLY A 226 -21.02 -26.92 -6.67
CA GLY A 226 -21.66 -28.23 -6.54
C GLY A 226 -22.35 -28.65 -7.84
N TYR A 227 -22.00 -29.83 -8.37
CA TYR A 227 -22.54 -30.32 -9.64
C TYR A 227 -24.06 -30.60 -9.56
N ASP A 228 -24.53 -31.02 -8.39
CA ASP A 228 -25.94 -31.24 -8.06
C ASP A 228 -26.75 -29.94 -8.08
N LYS A 229 -26.10 -28.78 -7.86
CA LYS A 229 -26.70 -27.45 -8.04
C LYS A 229 -26.77 -27.07 -9.52
N LEU A 230 -25.72 -27.38 -10.29
CA LEU A 230 -25.66 -27.09 -11.73
C LEU A 230 -26.67 -27.95 -12.55
N GLU A 231 -26.95 -29.17 -12.10
CA GLU A 231 -27.96 -30.06 -12.71
C GLU A 231 -29.39 -29.51 -12.62
N LEU A 232 -29.67 -28.62 -11.66
CA LEU A 232 -30.93 -27.87 -11.56
C LEU A 232 -31.02 -26.68 -12.51
N GLN A 233 -29.98 -26.39 -13.30
CA GLN A 233 -29.89 -25.23 -14.20
C GLN A 233 -29.58 -25.66 -15.66
N GLU A 234 -29.36 -24.73 -16.58
CA GLU A 234 -28.99 -25.00 -17.97
C GLU A 234 -27.70 -24.23 -18.38
N PRO A 235 -26.52 -24.49 -17.76
CA PRO A 235 -25.32 -23.68 -17.96
C PRO A 235 -24.81 -23.68 -19.42
N ASP A 236 -24.96 -24.80 -20.12
CA ASP A 236 -24.68 -24.96 -21.55
C ASP A 236 -25.58 -24.08 -22.44
N VAL A 237 -26.79 -23.76 -21.99
CA VAL A 237 -27.72 -22.86 -22.68
C VAL A 237 -27.45 -21.41 -22.31
N TYR A 238 -27.40 -21.05 -21.02
CA TYR A 238 -27.35 -19.64 -20.61
C TYR A 238 -25.97 -18.99 -20.71
N ALA A 239 -24.87 -19.74 -20.69
CA ALA A 239 -23.52 -19.16 -20.71
C ALA A 239 -23.19 -18.36 -21.99
N GLN A 240 -24.00 -18.48 -23.05
CA GLN A 240 -23.90 -17.64 -24.24
C GLN A 240 -24.33 -16.17 -23.99
N TYR A 241 -25.20 -15.92 -23.01
CA TYR A 241 -25.73 -14.57 -22.69
C TYR A 241 -24.85 -13.81 -21.68
N LEU A 242 -24.04 -14.53 -20.91
CA LEU A 242 -23.11 -13.98 -19.93
C LEU A 242 -21.81 -13.50 -20.58
N ASP A 243 -21.12 -12.54 -19.97
CA ASP A 243 -19.72 -12.26 -20.27
C ASP A 243 -18.82 -13.35 -19.65
N TRP A 244 -19.09 -13.75 -18.41
CA TRP A 244 -18.44 -14.85 -17.70
C TRP A 244 -19.26 -15.33 -16.48
N LEU A 245 -18.82 -16.42 -15.85
CA LEU A 245 -19.38 -17.00 -14.62
C LEU A 245 -18.38 -16.86 -13.47
N ASN A 246 -18.84 -16.34 -12.34
CA ASN A 246 -18.09 -16.21 -11.09
C ASN A 246 -18.29 -17.50 -10.27
N VAL A 247 -17.40 -18.50 -10.43
CA VAL A 247 -17.64 -19.84 -9.86
C VAL A 247 -17.25 -19.87 -8.38
N MET A 248 -18.22 -20.13 -7.51
CA MET A 248 -18.05 -20.12 -6.05
C MET A 248 -17.36 -21.40 -5.56
N THR A 249 -16.06 -21.51 -5.83
CA THR A 249 -15.21 -22.67 -5.44
C THR A 249 -14.70 -22.56 -4.00
N TYR A 250 -15.58 -22.11 -3.10
CA TYR A 250 -15.45 -22.03 -1.65
C TYR A 250 -16.75 -22.56 -1.04
N ASP A 251 -16.88 -22.55 0.29
CA ASP A 251 -18.06 -23.05 1.02
C ASP A 251 -18.43 -24.51 0.70
N MET A 252 -17.46 -25.29 0.21
CA MET A 252 -17.63 -26.71 -0.10
C MET A 252 -17.82 -27.55 1.16
N HIS A 253 -17.26 -27.09 2.28
CA HIS A 253 -17.41 -27.70 3.60
C HIS A 253 -17.49 -26.63 4.69
N GLY A 254 -18.23 -26.94 5.75
CA GLY A 254 -18.46 -26.03 6.87
C GLY A 254 -19.16 -26.72 8.03
N ALA A 255 -19.44 -25.96 9.10
CA ALA A 255 -19.95 -26.52 10.34
C ALA A 255 -21.45 -26.88 10.36
N TRP A 256 -22.08 -26.94 9.18
CA TRP A 256 -23.28 -27.75 8.93
C TRP A 256 -22.94 -29.26 8.94
N GLU A 257 -21.67 -29.63 8.72
CA GLU A 257 -21.13 -30.97 8.94
C GLU A 257 -20.54 -31.09 10.36
N ASN A 258 -20.77 -32.25 11.01
CA ASN A 258 -20.08 -32.63 12.26
C ASN A 258 -18.68 -33.23 12.02
N THR A 259 -18.09 -32.98 10.85
CA THR A 259 -16.75 -33.44 10.46
C THR A 259 -15.97 -32.27 9.92
N THR A 260 -14.74 -32.07 10.40
CA THR A 260 -13.86 -31.00 9.94
C THR A 260 -13.31 -31.30 8.54
N ASN A 261 -13.33 -30.33 7.63
CA ASN A 261 -12.80 -30.50 6.28
C ASN A 261 -12.22 -29.18 5.73
N HIS A 262 -11.69 -29.20 4.51
CA HIS A 262 -11.21 -28.05 3.77
C HIS A 262 -12.40 -27.34 3.10
N GLN A 263 -12.59 -26.03 3.32
CA GLN A 263 -13.75 -25.31 2.77
C GLN A 263 -13.62 -24.87 1.30
N SER A 264 -12.40 -24.84 0.76
CA SER A 264 -12.11 -24.43 -0.63
C SER A 264 -10.98 -25.28 -1.27
N PRO A 265 -11.09 -26.62 -1.26
CA PRO A 265 -10.05 -27.51 -1.77
C PRO A 265 -9.82 -27.31 -3.28
N LEU A 266 -8.55 -27.28 -3.69
CA LEU A 266 -8.19 -27.17 -5.10
C LEU A 266 -8.45 -28.48 -5.85
N TYR A 267 -8.12 -29.62 -5.24
CA TYR A 267 -8.37 -30.97 -5.77
C TYR A 267 -8.98 -31.88 -4.69
N ALA A 268 -9.63 -32.97 -5.10
CA ALA A 268 -10.14 -34.00 -4.18
C ALA A 268 -9.01 -34.68 -3.38
N ASN A 269 -9.22 -34.90 -2.08
CA ASN A 269 -8.29 -35.63 -1.21
C ASN A 269 -8.80 -37.06 -0.96
N PRO A 270 -7.99 -38.12 -1.16
CA PRO A 270 -8.43 -39.51 -0.94
C PRO A 270 -8.79 -39.81 0.53
N ASN A 271 -8.30 -39.03 1.50
CA ASN A 271 -8.58 -39.16 2.92
C ASN A 271 -9.85 -38.42 3.36
N ASP A 272 -10.50 -37.67 2.47
CA ASP A 272 -11.76 -36.99 2.75
C ASP A 272 -12.82 -38.01 3.23
N PRO A 273 -13.46 -37.83 4.39
CA PRO A 273 -14.41 -38.78 4.96
C PRO A 273 -15.84 -38.64 4.43
N SER A 274 -16.09 -37.69 3.52
CA SER A 274 -17.42 -37.38 2.98
C SER A 274 -18.04 -38.56 2.22
N GLY A 275 -19.37 -38.55 2.16
CA GLY A 275 -20.12 -39.54 1.38
C GLY A 275 -19.94 -39.39 -0.13
N THR A 276 -20.12 -40.51 -0.84
CA THR A 276 -20.20 -40.57 -2.31
C THR A 276 -21.64 -40.70 -2.83
N SER A 277 -22.64 -40.68 -1.94
CA SER A 277 -24.06 -40.91 -2.23
C SER A 277 -24.94 -40.28 -1.14
N PRO A 278 -26.11 -39.68 -1.48
CA PRO A 278 -26.68 -39.54 -2.82
C PRO A 278 -25.96 -38.49 -3.69
N VAL A 279 -25.16 -37.61 -3.09
CA VAL A 279 -24.28 -36.67 -3.77
C VAL A 279 -22.83 -37.09 -3.53
N ASP A 280 -22.01 -37.09 -4.57
CA ASP A 280 -20.58 -37.42 -4.44
C ASP A 280 -19.76 -36.19 -4.01
N ILE A 281 -19.92 -35.82 -2.74
CA ILE A 281 -19.20 -34.70 -2.14
C ILE A 281 -17.70 -34.98 -2.20
N LYS A 282 -17.27 -36.14 -1.69
CA LYS A 282 -15.85 -36.54 -1.58
C LYS A 282 -15.03 -36.33 -2.85
N ASN A 283 -15.53 -36.76 -4.01
CA ASN A 283 -14.76 -36.64 -5.25
C ASN A 283 -15.10 -35.36 -6.04
N ARG A 284 -16.26 -34.72 -5.80
CA ARG A 284 -16.77 -33.65 -6.68
C ARG A 284 -16.76 -32.25 -6.09
N TYR A 285 -16.80 -32.10 -4.76
CA TYR A 285 -16.78 -30.82 -4.06
C TYR A 285 -15.33 -30.31 -3.91
N ASN A 286 -14.75 -29.93 -5.05
CA ASN A 286 -13.42 -29.32 -5.14
C ASN A 286 -13.35 -28.45 -6.40
N THR A 287 -12.45 -27.47 -6.38
CA THR A 287 -12.26 -26.49 -7.46
C THR A 287 -12.08 -27.17 -8.81
N ASP A 288 -11.22 -28.20 -8.89
CA ASP A 288 -10.90 -28.87 -10.14
C ASP A 288 -12.09 -29.62 -10.75
N SER A 289 -12.84 -30.36 -9.94
CA SER A 289 -14.08 -31.00 -10.37
C SER A 289 -15.15 -30.00 -10.82
N ALA A 290 -15.35 -28.91 -10.07
CA ALA A 290 -16.34 -27.88 -10.41
C ALA A 290 -16.02 -27.21 -11.76
N MET A 291 -14.78 -26.70 -11.90
CA MET A 291 -14.32 -26.02 -13.10
C MET A 291 -14.30 -26.94 -14.33
N LYS A 292 -13.84 -28.19 -14.17
CA LYS A 292 -13.89 -29.19 -15.25
C LYS A 292 -15.30 -29.64 -15.59
N THR A 293 -16.27 -29.55 -14.69
CA THR A 293 -17.68 -29.85 -15.01
C THR A 293 -18.25 -28.76 -15.91
N LEU A 294 -18.09 -27.48 -15.53
CA LEU A 294 -18.50 -26.33 -16.36
C LEU A 294 -17.82 -26.33 -17.73
N GLN A 295 -16.51 -26.60 -17.78
CA GLN A 295 -15.74 -26.63 -19.03
C GLN A 295 -16.04 -27.85 -19.90
N ASN A 296 -16.00 -29.06 -19.34
CA ASN A 296 -15.96 -30.30 -20.14
C ASN A 296 -17.32 -30.99 -20.28
N VAL A 297 -18.27 -30.77 -19.35
CA VAL A 297 -19.66 -31.25 -19.48
C VAL A 297 -20.49 -30.19 -20.18
N TYR A 298 -20.63 -29.00 -19.57
CA TYR A 298 -21.45 -27.89 -20.09
C TYR A 298 -20.79 -27.06 -21.21
N LYS A 299 -19.58 -27.42 -21.65
CA LYS A 299 -18.86 -26.85 -22.80
C LYS A 299 -18.58 -25.34 -22.71
N ILE A 300 -18.54 -24.77 -21.50
CA ILE A 300 -18.27 -23.35 -21.31
C ILE A 300 -16.78 -23.07 -21.58
N PRO A 301 -16.42 -22.08 -22.43
CA PRO A 301 -15.02 -21.74 -22.69
C PRO A 301 -14.28 -21.34 -21.40
N ALA A 302 -13.03 -21.77 -21.25
CA ALA A 302 -12.28 -21.60 -20.00
C ALA A 302 -12.11 -20.12 -19.62
N GLU A 303 -11.90 -19.26 -20.61
CA GLU A 303 -11.78 -17.80 -20.46
C GLU A 303 -13.05 -17.13 -19.91
N LYS A 304 -14.20 -17.84 -19.91
CA LYS A 304 -15.48 -17.39 -19.32
C LYS A 304 -15.74 -17.94 -17.91
N LEU A 305 -14.77 -18.65 -17.30
CA LEU A 305 -14.91 -19.24 -15.96
C LEU A 305 -13.90 -18.60 -14.99
N LEU A 306 -14.38 -18.01 -13.91
CA LEU A 306 -13.58 -17.34 -12.88
C LEU A 306 -13.54 -18.26 -11.65
N VAL A 307 -12.36 -18.54 -11.12
CA VAL A 307 -12.20 -19.41 -9.95
C VAL A 307 -12.38 -18.61 -8.66
N GLY A 308 -13.19 -19.12 -7.74
CA GLY A 308 -13.48 -18.51 -6.44
C GLY A 308 -12.36 -18.68 -5.42
N SER A 309 -12.22 -17.69 -4.54
CA SER A 309 -11.27 -17.68 -3.43
C SER A 309 -11.87 -17.04 -2.17
N PRO A 310 -11.86 -17.72 -1.01
CA PRO A 310 -12.37 -17.17 0.24
C PRO A 310 -11.28 -16.39 0.98
N TYR A 311 -11.51 -15.12 1.35
CA TYR A 311 -10.61 -14.34 2.22
C TYR A 311 -11.03 -14.40 3.69
N TYR A 312 -11.59 -15.55 4.09
CA TYR A 312 -12.16 -15.84 5.42
C TYR A 312 -12.04 -17.34 5.72
N SER A 313 -12.43 -17.75 6.93
CA SER A 313 -12.49 -19.15 7.36
C SER A 313 -13.91 -19.72 7.43
N ARG A 314 -14.02 -21.05 7.36
CA ARG A 314 -15.12 -21.81 8.00
C ARG A 314 -14.55 -22.69 9.09
N GLY A 315 -15.33 -22.92 10.17
CA GLY A 315 -14.74 -23.41 11.40
C GLY A 315 -15.66 -24.16 12.36
N TRP A 316 -15.07 -25.15 13.03
CA TRP A 316 -15.71 -26.13 13.90
C TRP A 316 -15.20 -26.01 15.34
N LYS A 317 -16.03 -26.39 16.32
CA LYS A 317 -15.68 -26.50 17.75
C LYS A 317 -15.93 -27.91 18.29
N GLY A 318 -15.38 -28.21 19.47
CA GLY A 318 -15.44 -29.55 20.08
C GLY A 318 -14.65 -30.61 19.31
N VAL A 319 -13.70 -30.18 18.47
CA VAL A 319 -12.98 -31.03 17.53
C VAL A 319 -12.14 -32.07 18.27
N THR A 320 -12.37 -33.35 17.96
CA THR A 320 -11.71 -34.50 18.60
C THR A 320 -11.26 -35.51 17.54
N GLY A 321 -9.99 -35.90 17.60
CA GLY A 321 -9.38 -36.87 16.68
C GLY A 321 -8.82 -36.24 15.40
N GLY A 322 -8.89 -36.99 14.29
CA GLY A 322 -8.34 -36.58 12.99
C GLY A 322 -6.81 -36.46 12.96
N VAL A 323 -6.28 -35.90 11.87
CA VAL A 323 -4.86 -35.57 11.72
C VAL A 323 -4.70 -34.08 12.00
N ASN A 324 -4.18 -33.73 13.17
CA ASN A 324 -4.10 -32.34 13.66
C ASN A 324 -5.45 -31.60 13.55
N GLY A 325 -6.52 -32.27 13.97
CA GLY A 325 -7.89 -31.75 13.91
C GLY A 325 -8.54 -31.78 12.51
N MET A 326 -7.82 -32.10 11.42
CA MET A 326 -8.44 -32.28 10.11
C MET A 326 -9.00 -33.70 9.95
N TYR A 327 -10.14 -33.84 9.27
CA TYR A 327 -10.93 -35.08 9.20
C TYR A 327 -11.31 -35.67 10.57
N ALA A 328 -11.44 -34.80 11.58
CA ALA A 328 -11.87 -35.09 12.94
C ALA A 328 -13.40 -34.93 13.10
N THR A 329 -13.94 -35.49 14.18
CA THR A 329 -15.33 -35.25 14.59
C THR A 329 -15.43 -33.92 15.34
N ALA A 330 -16.49 -33.16 15.09
CA ALA A 330 -16.81 -31.89 15.73
C ALA A 330 -18.20 -31.91 16.38
N THR A 331 -18.50 -30.91 17.21
CA THR A 331 -19.81 -30.74 17.89
C THR A 331 -20.51 -29.43 17.47
N GLY A 332 -20.38 -29.06 16.19
CA GLY A 332 -20.92 -27.82 15.60
C GLY A 332 -19.90 -26.71 15.38
N ALA A 333 -20.39 -25.50 15.08
CA ALA A 333 -19.57 -24.38 14.61
C ALA A 333 -18.79 -23.63 15.69
N ALA A 334 -17.57 -23.19 15.35
CA ALA A 334 -16.87 -22.14 16.09
C ALA A 334 -17.52 -20.77 15.82
N THR A 335 -17.38 -19.81 16.74
CA THR A 335 -17.92 -18.45 16.56
C THR A 335 -16.81 -17.50 16.12
N GLY A 336 -16.83 -17.15 14.84
CA GLY A 336 -15.91 -16.21 14.19
C GLY A 336 -16.18 -14.74 14.51
N SER A 337 -15.28 -13.85 14.06
CA SER A 337 -15.43 -12.40 14.24
C SER A 337 -16.36 -11.72 13.22
N TRP A 338 -16.76 -12.43 12.16
CA TRP A 338 -17.80 -12.02 11.21
C TRP A 338 -19.14 -12.73 11.44
N ASP A 339 -19.18 -13.74 12.32
CA ASP A 339 -20.41 -14.47 12.60
C ASP A 339 -21.39 -13.63 13.42
N ASN A 340 -22.67 -13.76 13.09
CA ASN A 340 -23.75 -13.56 14.05
C ASN A 340 -23.55 -14.58 15.21
N PRO A 341 -23.38 -14.17 16.48
CA PRO A 341 -23.15 -15.10 17.58
C PRO A 341 -24.27 -16.13 17.78
N GLN A 342 -25.48 -15.85 17.29
CA GLN A 342 -26.63 -16.75 17.29
C GLN A 342 -26.65 -17.71 16.07
N SER A 343 -25.92 -17.38 14.99
CA SER A 343 -25.71 -18.27 13.82
C SER A 343 -24.22 -18.36 13.44
N PRO A 344 -23.41 -19.11 14.21
CA PRO A 344 -21.98 -19.26 13.97
C PRO A 344 -21.65 -20.18 12.78
N GLY A 345 -20.65 -19.79 11.97
CA GLY A 345 -20.08 -20.58 10.87
C GLY A 345 -18.54 -20.72 10.92
N GLY A 346 -17.89 -20.09 11.91
CA GLY A 346 -16.44 -20.05 12.09
C GLY A 346 -15.74 -18.98 11.26
N GLN A 347 -16.44 -17.89 10.93
CA GLN A 347 -15.97 -16.88 9.97
C GLN A 347 -15.07 -15.83 10.63
N TYR A 348 -13.75 -15.98 10.46
CA TYR A 348 -12.76 -14.93 10.69
C TYR A 348 -12.18 -14.49 9.33
N PRO A 349 -11.88 -13.20 9.13
CA PRO A 349 -11.18 -12.72 7.94
C PRO A 349 -9.71 -13.18 7.90
N TYR A 350 -9.13 -13.23 6.70
CA TYR A 350 -7.72 -13.58 6.50
C TYR A 350 -6.76 -12.72 7.33
N PHE A 351 -6.97 -11.41 7.43
CA PHE A 351 -6.10 -10.56 8.27
C PHE A 351 -6.10 -10.98 9.75
N THR A 352 -7.21 -11.47 10.30
CA THR A 352 -7.28 -12.02 11.66
C THR A 352 -6.61 -13.38 11.73
N LEU A 353 -6.93 -14.29 10.80
CA LEU A 353 -6.33 -15.63 10.71
C LEU A 353 -4.80 -15.57 10.62
N LYS A 354 -4.26 -14.62 9.84
CA LYS A 354 -2.81 -14.37 9.69
C LYS A 354 -2.14 -14.01 11.03
N THR A 355 -2.85 -13.35 11.95
CA THR A 355 -2.32 -13.11 13.32
C THR A 355 -2.46 -14.34 14.21
N MET A 356 -3.50 -15.16 14.01
CA MET A 356 -3.75 -16.37 14.78
C MET A 356 -2.77 -17.51 14.48
N GLU A 357 -2.12 -17.54 13.30
CA GLU A 357 -1.28 -18.68 12.84
C GLU A 357 -0.20 -19.15 13.83
N ASN A 358 0.24 -18.26 14.72
CA ASN A 358 1.24 -18.53 15.77
C ASN A 358 0.82 -17.92 17.13
N GLN A 359 -0.47 -17.72 17.39
CA GLN A 359 -0.97 -17.05 18.61
C GLN A 359 -2.17 -17.79 19.24
N GLY A 360 -2.45 -17.51 20.51
CA GLY A 360 -3.64 -18.03 21.22
C GLY A 360 -3.71 -19.55 21.40
N GLY A 361 -2.64 -20.30 21.09
CA GLY A 361 -2.64 -21.76 21.07
C GLY A 361 -3.09 -22.40 19.75
N TYR A 362 -3.30 -21.60 18.70
CA TYR A 362 -3.50 -22.10 17.35
C TYR A 362 -2.14 -22.47 16.72
N VAL A 363 -2.14 -23.58 15.97
CA VAL A 363 -1.01 -24.03 15.15
C VAL A 363 -1.51 -24.17 13.70
N LYS A 364 -0.71 -23.69 12.75
CA LYS A 364 -0.99 -23.78 11.33
C LYS A 364 -0.52 -25.11 10.74
N TYR A 365 -1.38 -25.71 9.93
CA TYR A 365 -1.16 -26.93 9.16
C TYR A 365 -1.62 -26.71 7.71
N ARG A 366 -1.28 -27.63 6.79
CA ARG A 366 -1.67 -27.57 5.37
C ARG A 366 -1.69 -28.96 4.75
N ASP A 367 -2.58 -29.16 3.79
CA ASP A 367 -2.47 -30.25 2.82
C ASP A 367 -1.78 -29.73 1.55
N ASP A 368 -0.45 -29.81 1.51
CA ASP A 368 0.34 -29.50 0.31
C ASP A 368 0.19 -30.54 -0.82
N THR A 369 -0.52 -31.65 -0.61
CA THR A 369 -0.63 -32.73 -1.60
C THR A 369 -1.88 -32.56 -2.47
N TYR A 370 -3.08 -32.52 -1.86
CA TYR A 370 -4.36 -32.60 -2.59
C TYR A 370 -5.18 -31.31 -2.51
N ALA A 371 -5.72 -30.96 -1.35
CA ALA A 371 -6.60 -29.81 -1.17
C ALA A 371 -5.88 -28.45 -1.36
N LYS A 372 -4.55 -28.42 -1.25
CA LYS A 372 -3.66 -27.23 -1.34
C LYS A 372 -3.93 -26.11 -0.33
N THR A 373 -4.87 -26.28 0.59
CA THR A 373 -5.32 -25.25 1.54
C THR A 373 -4.75 -25.44 2.96
N PRO A 374 -4.51 -24.34 3.69
CA PRO A 374 -4.16 -24.37 5.10
C PRO A 374 -5.38 -24.61 6.01
N TRP A 375 -5.09 -24.98 7.26
CA TRP A 375 -6.01 -24.80 8.38
C TRP A 375 -5.26 -24.41 9.65
N LEU A 376 -5.95 -23.74 10.57
CA LEU A 376 -5.48 -23.58 11.94
C LEU A 376 -6.19 -24.60 12.83
N TYR A 377 -5.47 -25.19 13.78
CA TYR A 377 -6.03 -26.04 14.82
C TYR A 377 -5.54 -25.58 16.20
N ASN A 378 -6.47 -25.41 17.13
CA ASN A 378 -6.18 -25.20 18.55
C ASN A 378 -6.70 -26.40 19.35
N ALA A 379 -5.80 -27.33 19.69
CA ALA A 379 -6.15 -28.54 20.42
C ALA A 379 -6.67 -28.26 21.85
N SER A 380 -6.30 -27.13 22.46
CA SER A 380 -6.77 -26.78 23.81
C SER A 380 -8.20 -26.25 23.83
N GLN A 381 -8.64 -25.62 22.74
CA GLN A 381 -10.00 -25.13 22.54
C GLN A 381 -10.88 -26.12 21.75
N GLY A 382 -10.29 -27.13 21.12
CA GLY A 382 -10.98 -28.01 20.18
C GLY A 382 -11.54 -27.25 18.97
N ILE A 383 -10.80 -26.28 18.42
CA ILE A 383 -11.26 -25.43 17.30
C ILE A 383 -10.38 -25.65 16.06
N VAL A 384 -11.03 -25.85 14.90
CA VAL A 384 -10.40 -25.91 13.57
C VAL A 384 -10.98 -24.84 12.67
N LEU A 385 -10.12 -24.13 11.94
CA LEU A 385 -10.47 -23.09 10.96
C LEU A 385 -9.81 -23.40 9.62
N SER A 386 -10.58 -23.75 8.58
CA SER A 386 -10.07 -23.90 7.21
C SER A 386 -10.21 -22.59 6.45
N TYR A 387 -9.18 -22.17 5.70
CA TYR A 387 -9.08 -20.84 5.09
C TYR A 387 -8.10 -20.82 3.91
N GLU A 388 -7.86 -19.63 3.36
CA GLU A 388 -6.91 -19.37 2.28
C GLU A 388 -5.70 -18.56 2.76
N ASP A 389 -4.50 -18.82 2.22
CA ASP A 389 -3.33 -17.96 2.43
C ASP A 389 -2.54 -17.71 1.13
N SER A 390 -1.45 -16.96 1.22
CA SER A 390 -0.58 -16.61 0.09
C SER A 390 0.04 -17.82 -0.64
N THR A 391 0.16 -18.97 0.02
CA THR A 391 0.70 -20.19 -0.63
C THR A 391 -0.39 -20.96 -1.36
N SER A 392 -1.57 -21.11 -0.75
CA SER A 392 -2.70 -21.78 -1.41
C SER A 392 -3.27 -20.93 -2.55
N LEU A 393 -3.33 -19.61 -2.37
CA LEU A 393 -3.73 -18.67 -3.43
C LEU A 393 -2.70 -18.65 -4.56
N THR A 394 -1.40 -18.80 -4.27
CA THR A 394 -0.37 -19.02 -5.29
C THR A 394 -0.69 -20.26 -6.14
N ALA A 395 -1.00 -21.40 -5.51
CA ALA A 395 -1.38 -22.62 -6.21
C ALA A 395 -2.67 -22.46 -7.03
N ARG A 396 -3.68 -21.74 -6.51
CA ARG A 396 -4.92 -21.42 -7.24
C ARG A 396 -4.67 -20.50 -8.44
N CYS A 397 -3.80 -19.49 -8.32
CA CYS A 397 -3.43 -18.62 -9.44
C CYS A 397 -2.63 -19.38 -10.51
N ASP A 398 -1.72 -20.26 -10.11
CA ASP A 398 -1.00 -21.11 -11.07
C ASP A 398 -1.94 -22.10 -11.77
N TYR A 399 -2.94 -22.65 -11.05
CA TYR A 399 -4.03 -23.45 -11.62
C TYR A 399 -4.88 -22.69 -12.66
N ILE A 400 -5.27 -21.43 -12.36
CA ILE A 400 -5.99 -20.54 -13.29
C ILE A 400 -5.18 -20.27 -14.56
N ASN A 401 -3.86 -20.12 -14.43
CA ASN A 401 -2.96 -19.94 -15.56
C ASN A 401 -2.83 -21.23 -16.38
N SER A 402 -2.52 -22.37 -15.76
CA SER A 402 -2.29 -23.65 -16.44
C SER A 402 -3.50 -24.20 -17.19
N ASN A 403 -4.72 -23.95 -16.72
CA ASN A 403 -5.96 -24.41 -17.36
C ASN A 403 -6.63 -23.36 -18.25
N GLY A 404 -6.03 -22.17 -18.39
CA GLY A 404 -6.54 -21.09 -19.24
C GLY A 404 -7.68 -20.25 -18.64
N TYR A 405 -8.22 -20.60 -17.47
CA TYR A 405 -9.41 -19.97 -16.86
C TYR A 405 -9.38 -18.44 -16.78
N GLY A 406 -10.55 -17.80 -16.92
CA GLY A 406 -10.71 -16.35 -17.09
C GLY A 406 -10.13 -15.46 -16.00
N GLY A 407 -9.82 -16.00 -14.81
CA GLY A 407 -9.26 -15.23 -13.71
C GLY A 407 -9.74 -15.70 -12.34
N LEU A 408 -9.75 -14.78 -11.38
CA LEU A 408 -10.11 -15.00 -9.98
C LEU A 408 -11.35 -14.16 -9.59
N ILE A 409 -12.25 -14.74 -8.79
CA ILE A 409 -13.28 -14.03 -8.02
C ILE A 409 -12.99 -14.20 -6.52
N VAL A 410 -13.08 -13.11 -5.76
CA VAL A 410 -12.77 -13.08 -4.31
C VAL A 410 -14.01 -12.73 -3.50
N TRP A 411 -14.41 -13.64 -2.61
CA TRP A 411 -15.36 -13.36 -1.51
C TRP A 411 -14.56 -13.29 -0.20
N GLU A 412 -14.40 -12.15 0.47
CA GLU A 412 -14.71 -10.78 0.07
C GLU A 412 -13.58 -9.85 0.52
N ILE A 413 -13.40 -8.70 -0.14
CA ILE A 413 -12.13 -7.96 -0.09
C ILE A 413 -11.80 -7.37 1.28
N SER A 414 -12.79 -7.14 2.15
CA SER A 414 -12.54 -6.62 3.49
C SER A 414 -11.80 -7.63 4.40
N GLY A 415 -11.74 -8.91 3.99
CA GLY A 415 -10.97 -9.94 4.66
C GLY A 415 -9.46 -9.90 4.42
N ASP A 416 -8.98 -9.22 3.37
CA ASP A 416 -7.56 -9.08 3.05
C ASP A 416 -6.81 -8.20 4.07
N THR A 417 -5.48 -8.21 4.03
CA THR A 417 -4.64 -7.37 4.90
C THR A 417 -4.71 -5.88 4.53
N THR A 418 -4.19 -5.00 5.40
CA THR A 418 -4.20 -3.54 5.20
C THR A 418 -3.49 -3.08 3.92
N ASP A 419 -2.46 -3.81 3.47
CA ASP A 419 -1.70 -3.62 2.23
C ASP A 419 -2.27 -4.40 1.02
N PHE A 420 -3.34 -5.17 1.25
CA PHE A 420 -3.99 -6.09 0.32
C PHE A 420 -3.05 -7.17 -0.24
N GLU A 421 -2.41 -7.92 0.65
CA GLU A 421 -1.42 -8.96 0.34
C GLU A 421 -1.95 -9.97 -0.68
N LEU A 422 -3.13 -10.55 -0.42
CA LEU A 422 -3.68 -11.61 -1.27
C LEU A 422 -4.14 -11.05 -2.62
N THR A 423 -4.80 -9.89 -2.63
CA THR A 423 -5.21 -9.21 -3.87
C THR A 423 -3.97 -8.82 -4.71
N THR A 424 -2.88 -8.39 -4.06
CA THR A 424 -1.63 -8.03 -4.73
C THR A 424 -0.96 -9.24 -5.37
N LEU A 425 -0.88 -10.35 -4.64
CA LEU A 425 -0.35 -11.61 -5.13
C LEU A 425 -1.14 -12.11 -6.34
N ALA A 426 -2.48 -12.14 -6.22
CA ALA A 426 -3.35 -12.57 -7.31
C ALA A 426 -3.18 -11.69 -8.56
N TYR A 427 -3.15 -10.36 -8.37
CA TYR A 427 -2.87 -9.43 -9.47
C TYR A 427 -1.52 -9.70 -10.13
N GLN A 428 -0.43 -9.83 -9.37
CA GLN A 428 0.90 -10.09 -9.91
C GLN A 428 0.95 -11.42 -10.71
N LYS A 429 0.33 -12.48 -10.17
CA LYS A 429 0.29 -13.81 -10.80
C LYS A 429 -0.56 -13.89 -12.08
N LEU A 430 -1.66 -13.14 -12.16
CA LEU A 430 -2.66 -13.28 -13.24
C LEU A 430 -2.67 -12.12 -14.26
N VAL A 431 -2.30 -10.91 -13.85
CA VAL A 431 -2.44 -9.68 -14.66
C VAL A 431 -1.12 -8.89 -14.76
N GLY A 432 -0.48 -8.62 -13.62
CA GLY A 432 0.74 -7.82 -13.48
C GLY A 432 2.00 -8.45 -14.11
N ASN A 433 1.90 -9.69 -14.60
CA ASN A 433 2.94 -10.32 -15.42
C ASN A 433 2.98 -9.77 -16.88
N THR A 434 2.11 -8.80 -17.21
CA THR A 434 2.23 -7.98 -18.42
C THR A 434 3.41 -7.02 -18.31
N GLN A 435 4.44 -7.24 -19.13
CA GLN A 435 5.64 -6.39 -19.18
C GLN A 435 5.27 -4.90 -19.34
N THR A 436 5.98 -4.02 -18.64
CA THR A 436 5.83 -2.56 -18.79
C THR A 436 6.63 -2.06 -19.98
N VAL A 437 6.04 -1.14 -20.75
CA VAL A 437 6.70 -0.45 -21.85
C VAL A 437 7.81 0.45 -21.29
N ALA A 438 8.99 0.40 -21.89
CA ALA A 438 10.13 1.20 -21.47
C ALA A 438 9.82 2.71 -21.53
N THR A 439 10.32 3.45 -20.55
CA THR A 439 10.22 4.92 -20.49
C THR A 439 10.90 5.54 -21.72
N PRO A 440 10.26 6.50 -22.41
CA PRO A 440 10.89 7.21 -23.52
C PRO A 440 12.19 7.91 -23.11
N VAL A 441 13.18 7.88 -24.00
CA VAL A 441 14.48 8.56 -23.83
C VAL A 441 14.62 9.64 -24.88
N PHE A 442 14.92 10.85 -24.43
CA PHE A 442 15.17 12.01 -25.28
C PHE A 442 16.65 12.11 -25.65
N ASN A 443 16.94 12.51 -26.90
CA ASN A 443 18.29 12.83 -27.37
C ASN A 443 18.24 14.04 -28.33
N PRO A 444 18.94 15.16 -28.02
CA PRO A 444 19.76 15.38 -26.83
C PRO A 444 18.95 15.41 -25.54
N ALA A 445 19.63 15.23 -24.40
CA ALA A 445 19.02 15.29 -23.07
C ALA A 445 18.47 16.68 -22.74
N SER A 446 17.71 16.80 -21.64
CA SER A 446 17.29 18.09 -21.11
C SER A 446 18.50 18.96 -20.72
N GLY A 447 18.38 20.28 -20.89
CA GLY A 447 19.49 21.19 -20.64
C GLY A 447 19.31 22.59 -21.23
N THR A 448 20.34 23.42 -21.04
CA THR A 448 20.43 24.76 -21.65
C THR A 448 21.36 24.72 -22.85
N TYR A 449 20.90 25.26 -23.98
CA TYR A 449 21.58 25.24 -25.27
C TYR A 449 21.70 26.65 -25.85
N THR A 450 22.78 26.93 -26.57
CA THR A 450 23.01 28.25 -27.21
C THR A 450 22.34 28.40 -28.57
N SER A 451 21.77 27.33 -29.11
CA SER A 451 21.08 27.28 -30.41
C SER A 451 19.90 26.31 -30.38
N THR A 452 18.98 26.45 -31.35
CA THR A 452 17.86 25.53 -31.61
C THR A 452 18.31 24.07 -31.59
N GLN A 453 17.56 23.21 -30.89
CA GLN A 453 17.82 21.78 -30.81
C GLN A 453 16.82 20.97 -31.64
N THR A 454 17.28 19.82 -32.15
CA THR A 454 16.44 18.82 -32.81
C THR A 454 16.32 17.61 -31.87
N VAL A 455 15.21 17.52 -31.15
CA VAL A 455 14.98 16.53 -30.10
C VAL A 455 14.35 15.28 -30.69
N SER A 456 15.14 14.21 -30.74
CA SER A 456 14.65 12.86 -31.01
C SER A 456 14.12 12.21 -29.73
N ILE A 457 13.09 11.38 -29.87
CA ILE A 457 12.54 10.54 -28.82
C ILE A 457 12.66 9.07 -29.24
N SER A 458 13.00 8.20 -28.30
CA SER A 458 13.16 6.75 -28.53
C SER A 458 12.52 5.94 -27.41
N CYS A 459 12.18 4.68 -27.68
CA CYS A 459 11.68 3.73 -26.68
C CYS A 459 12.33 2.36 -26.92
N ALA A 460 12.85 1.73 -25.86
CA ALA A 460 13.52 0.43 -25.97
C ALA A 460 12.55 -0.74 -26.23
N THR A 461 11.25 -0.57 -25.95
CA THR A 461 10.22 -1.56 -26.29
C THR A 461 9.88 -1.47 -27.77
N ALA A 462 10.43 -2.40 -28.56
CA ALA A 462 10.13 -2.52 -29.99
C ALA A 462 8.62 -2.57 -30.27
N GLY A 463 8.16 -1.74 -31.21
CA GLY A 463 6.75 -1.64 -31.59
C GLY A 463 5.83 -0.94 -30.57
N ALA A 464 6.37 -0.13 -29.66
CA ALA A 464 5.58 0.77 -28.83
C ALA A 464 5.33 2.12 -29.52
N GLU A 465 4.10 2.64 -29.41
CA GLU A 465 3.75 4.00 -29.83
C GLU A 465 4.21 5.01 -28.78
N VAL A 466 5.04 5.98 -29.16
CA VAL A 466 5.42 7.08 -28.28
C VAL A 466 4.48 8.26 -28.52
N ARG A 467 3.79 8.72 -27.48
CA ARG A 467 2.90 9.88 -27.49
C ARG A 467 3.55 11.02 -26.71
N TYR A 468 3.40 12.27 -27.14
CA TYR A 468 4.09 13.40 -26.53
C TYR A 468 3.26 14.69 -26.47
N THR A 469 3.75 15.62 -25.65
CA THR A 469 3.28 17.00 -25.47
C THR A 469 4.48 17.94 -25.36
N VAL A 470 4.30 19.24 -25.62
CA VAL A 470 5.37 20.28 -25.58
C VAL A 470 5.05 21.47 -24.68
N ASP A 471 3.88 21.45 -24.05
CA ASP A 471 3.36 22.43 -23.09
C ASP A 471 3.51 21.99 -21.63
N GLY A 472 4.06 20.79 -21.38
CA GLY A 472 4.18 20.18 -20.07
C GLY A 472 2.94 19.43 -19.55
N THR A 473 1.86 19.31 -20.33
CA THR A 473 0.69 18.47 -19.98
C THR A 473 1.02 16.98 -20.04
N GLU A 474 0.29 16.12 -19.33
CA GLU A 474 0.57 14.66 -19.33
C GLU A 474 0.15 13.99 -20.65
N PRO A 475 1.04 13.24 -21.34
CA PRO A 475 0.69 12.56 -22.58
C PRO A 475 -0.27 11.37 -22.35
N THR A 476 -1.35 11.35 -23.11
CA THR A 476 -2.35 10.28 -23.15
C THR A 476 -2.23 9.47 -24.46
N ALA A 477 -3.03 8.41 -24.60
CA ALA A 477 -3.12 7.65 -25.84
C ALA A 477 -3.68 8.48 -27.03
N SER A 478 -4.36 9.61 -26.76
CA SER A 478 -4.87 10.53 -27.79
C SER A 478 -3.96 11.74 -28.06
N SER A 479 -2.87 11.92 -27.31
CA SER A 479 -1.85 12.95 -27.59
C SER A 479 -1.13 12.69 -28.92
N ALA A 480 -0.33 13.67 -29.38
CA ALA A 480 0.40 13.59 -30.64
C ALA A 480 1.32 12.34 -30.68
N LEU A 481 1.21 11.56 -31.77
CA LEU A 481 2.11 10.44 -32.03
C LEU A 481 3.48 11.00 -32.48
N TYR A 482 4.55 10.55 -31.84
CA TYR A 482 5.91 10.88 -32.26
C TYR A 482 6.27 10.08 -33.51
N ALA A 483 6.42 10.78 -34.64
CA ALA A 483 6.79 10.20 -35.95
C ALA A 483 8.09 10.78 -36.52
N SER A 484 8.54 11.94 -36.03
CA SER A 484 9.76 12.63 -36.46
C SER A 484 10.33 13.49 -35.33
N PRO A 485 11.64 13.83 -35.35
CA PRO A 485 12.26 14.68 -34.33
C PRO A 485 11.63 16.06 -34.21
N LEU A 486 11.58 16.59 -32.98
CA LEU A 486 10.96 17.86 -32.63
C LEU A 486 11.96 19.02 -32.71
N THR A 487 11.62 20.11 -33.39
CA THR A 487 12.44 21.32 -33.40
C THR A 487 12.11 22.21 -32.20
N VAL A 488 13.10 22.48 -31.35
CA VAL A 488 12.96 23.28 -30.12
C VAL A 488 13.85 24.51 -30.20
N SER A 489 13.24 25.68 -30.38
CA SER A 489 13.91 26.98 -30.60
C SER A 489 13.77 27.98 -29.44
N ALA A 490 13.00 27.65 -28.42
CA ALA A 490 12.76 28.45 -27.22
C ALA A 490 12.61 27.53 -25.99
N THR A 491 12.49 28.09 -24.79
CA THR A 491 12.27 27.30 -23.57
C THR A 491 10.99 26.45 -23.68
N THR A 492 11.13 25.13 -23.60
CA THR A 492 10.06 24.15 -23.90
C THR A 492 10.14 22.96 -22.95
N THR A 493 8.99 22.52 -22.42
CA THR A 493 8.87 21.32 -21.57
C THR A 493 8.23 20.21 -22.38
N VAL A 494 9.05 19.28 -22.89
CA VAL A 494 8.58 18.11 -23.61
C VAL A 494 8.27 16.99 -22.61
N LYS A 495 7.07 16.40 -22.70
CA LYS A 495 6.75 15.14 -22.02
C LYS A 495 6.44 14.05 -23.03
N ALA A 496 6.84 12.82 -22.73
CA ALA A 496 6.61 11.68 -23.60
C ALA A 496 6.24 10.43 -22.80
N ARG A 497 5.29 9.63 -23.32
CA ARG A 497 4.85 8.37 -22.72
C ARG A 497 4.65 7.32 -23.82
N ALA A 498 5.04 6.08 -23.56
CA ALA A 498 4.96 4.99 -24.53
C ALA A 498 3.85 3.99 -24.19
N PHE A 499 3.16 3.53 -25.23
CA PHE A 499 1.96 2.70 -25.20
C PHE A 499 2.16 1.48 -26.10
N LYS A 500 1.70 0.31 -25.69
CA LYS A 500 1.71 -0.89 -26.52
C LYS A 500 0.60 -1.85 -26.07
N ALA A 501 -0.17 -2.39 -27.02
CA ALA A 501 -1.23 -3.34 -26.72
C ALA A 501 -0.67 -4.59 -26.01
N GLY A 502 -1.34 -5.02 -24.94
CA GLY A 502 -0.90 -6.16 -24.12
C GLY A 502 0.27 -5.88 -23.17
N MET A 503 0.65 -4.62 -22.97
CA MET A 503 1.71 -4.19 -22.04
C MET A 503 1.25 -3.00 -21.18
N ASN A 504 1.84 -2.85 -20.00
CA ASN A 504 1.57 -1.69 -19.15
C ASN A 504 2.24 -0.43 -19.73
N ASN A 505 1.50 0.69 -19.82
CA ASN A 505 2.03 1.95 -20.35
C ASN A 505 3.25 2.41 -19.54
N SER A 506 4.22 3.04 -20.20
CA SER A 506 5.44 3.52 -19.54
C SER A 506 5.14 4.57 -18.46
N THR A 507 6.14 4.88 -17.62
CA THR A 507 6.15 6.16 -16.90
C THR A 507 6.30 7.32 -17.90
N THR A 508 5.83 8.52 -17.55
CA THR A 508 6.04 9.72 -18.36
C THR A 508 7.48 10.20 -18.21
N ALA A 509 8.20 10.28 -19.33
CA ALA A 509 9.49 10.97 -19.42
C ALA A 509 9.25 12.48 -19.54
N THR A 510 10.02 13.29 -18.83
CA THR A 510 9.96 14.77 -18.91
C THR A 510 11.34 15.33 -19.21
N ALA A 511 11.44 16.24 -20.19
CA ALA A 511 12.64 16.97 -20.51
C ALA A 511 12.35 18.47 -20.70
N VAL A 512 13.11 19.32 -20.00
CA VAL A 512 13.09 20.77 -20.18
C VAL A 512 14.29 21.19 -21.01
N TYR A 513 14.03 21.95 -22.06
CA TYR A 513 15.04 22.56 -22.91
C TYR A 513 14.96 24.07 -22.74
N THR A 514 16.11 24.73 -22.60
CA THR A 514 16.21 26.20 -22.51
C THR A 514 17.14 26.68 -23.62
N ILE A 515 16.62 27.48 -24.55
CA ILE A 515 17.40 27.92 -25.73
C ILE A 515 17.79 29.39 -25.60
N GLY A 516 19.08 29.69 -25.84
CA GLY A 516 19.59 31.06 -26.03
C GLY A 516 20.12 31.78 -24.79
N SER A 517 20.30 31.11 -23.64
CA SER A 517 20.62 31.77 -22.37
C SER A 517 21.88 31.27 -21.66
N SER A 518 23.05 31.83 -22.01
CA SER A 518 24.15 31.91 -21.04
C SER A 518 23.81 32.97 -19.99
N PRO A 519 23.98 32.71 -18.68
CA PRO A 519 23.77 33.73 -17.66
C PRO A 519 24.87 34.80 -17.69
N VAL A 520 24.53 35.99 -17.22
CA VAL A 520 25.51 37.06 -16.96
C VAL A 520 26.43 36.63 -15.81
N MET A 521 27.72 36.89 -15.94
CA MET A 521 28.72 36.55 -14.91
C MET A 521 28.45 37.30 -13.61
N THR A 522 28.45 36.58 -12.50
CA THR A 522 28.23 37.10 -11.14
C THR A 522 29.19 38.25 -10.82
N PRO A 523 28.72 39.34 -10.19
CA PRO A 523 29.61 40.42 -9.79
C PRO A 523 30.67 39.99 -8.79
N VAL A 524 31.81 40.67 -8.82
CA VAL A 524 32.95 40.51 -7.90
C VAL A 524 33.21 41.83 -7.21
N PHE A 525 33.48 41.79 -5.90
CA PHE A 525 33.84 42.96 -5.10
C PHE A 525 35.36 43.11 -4.94
N SER A 526 35.85 44.34 -4.90
CA SER A 526 37.24 44.67 -4.56
C SER A 526 37.31 45.96 -3.72
N PRO A 527 37.89 45.94 -2.49
CA PRO A 527 38.44 44.78 -1.79
C PRO A 527 37.35 43.75 -1.44
N ALA A 528 37.76 42.57 -0.97
CA ALA A 528 36.86 41.50 -0.56
C ALA A 528 36.09 41.85 0.74
N ALA A 529 35.05 41.07 1.05
CA ALA A 529 34.34 41.15 2.34
C ALA A 529 35.30 40.93 3.52
N GLY A 530 35.10 41.64 4.63
CA GLY A 530 36.00 41.55 5.80
C GLY A 530 35.80 42.63 6.86
N THR A 531 36.65 42.59 7.88
CA THR A 531 36.71 43.61 8.95
C THR A 531 37.89 44.54 8.71
N TYR A 532 37.63 45.85 8.80
CA TYR A 532 38.57 46.92 8.52
C TYR A 532 38.58 47.95 9.66
N THR A 533 39.73 48.57 9.92
CA THR A 533 39.87 49.62 10.96
C THR A 533 39.54 51.03 10.46
N SER A 534 39.33 51.19 9.15
CA SER A 534 39.01 52.46 8.49
C SER A 534 37.99 52.26 7.36
N THR A 535 37.31 53.34 6.98
CA THR A 535 36.39 53.42 5.84
C THR A 535 36.99 52.78 4.58
N GLN A 536 36.21 51.95 3.89
CA GLN A 536 36.61 51.27 2.65
C GLN A 536 35.95 51.86 1.41
N THR A 537 36.62 51.74 0.26
CA THR A 537 36.09 52.10 -1.06
C THR A 537 35.94 50.83 -1.88
N VAL A 538 34.71 50.34 -2.02
CA VAL A 538 34.38 49.04 -2.62
C VAL A 538 33.97 49.21 -4.08
N SER A 539 34.79 48.69 -4.99
CA SER A 539 34.46 48.57 -6.40
C SER A 539 33.72 47.27 -6.69
N ILE A 540 32.79 47.29 -7.65
CA ILE A 540 32.10 46.11 -8.17
C ILE A 540 32.41 45.96 -9.67
N SER A 541 32.62 44.73 -10.14
CA SER A 541 32.83 44.42 -11.57
C SER A 541 32.14 43.12 -11.97
N SER A 542 31.94 42.89 -13.27
CA SER A 542 31.49 41.62 -13.84
C SER A 542 32.31 41.31 -15.09
N ALA A 543 32.62 40.03 -15.31
CA ALA A 543 33.34 39.58 -16.51
C ALA A 543 32.47 39.64 -17.79
N THR A 544 31.16 39.82 -17.68
CA THR A 544 30.30 40.04 -18.86
C THR A 544 30.35 41.51 -19.28
N ALA A 545 31.16 41.81 -20.29
CA ALA A 545 31.26 43.16 -20.87
C ALA A 545 29.88 43.72 -21.26
N GLY A 546 29.59 44.95 -20.83
CA GLY A 546 28.32 45.63 -21.09
C GLY A 546 27.12 45.06 -20.33
N ALA A 547 27.33 44.46 -19.14
CA ALA A 547 26.26 44.15 -18.20
C ALA A 547 26.05 45.30 -17.20
N GLU A 548 24.79 45.62 -16.89
CA GLU A 548 24.42 46.52 -15.81
C GLU A 548 24.55 45.81 -14.46
N ILE A 549 25.28 46.39 -13.51
CA ILE A 549 25.37 45.87 -12.14
C ILE A 549 24.41 46.67 -11.26
N ARG A 550 23.49 45.98 -10.60
CA ARG A 550 22.52 46.55 -9.65
C ARG A 550 22.89 46.11 -8.23
N TYR A 551 22.76 47.01 -7.25
CA TYR A 551 23.19 46.73 -5.88
C TYR A 551 22.24 47.28 -4.80
N THR A 552 22.45 46.81 -3.57
CA THR A 552 21.77 47.23 -2.33
C THR A 552 22.79 47.27 -1.17
N LEU A 553 22.51 48.04 -0.12
CA LEU A 553 23.39 48.22 1.06
C LEU A 553 22.75 47.77 2.39
N ASP A 554 21.47 47.43 2.35
CA ASP A 554 20.63 46.98 3.47
C ASP A 554 20.48 45.45 3.53
N GLY A 555 21.10 44.71 2.60
CA GLY A 555 20.95 43.27 2.45
C GLY A 555 19.68 42.80 1.72
N SER A 556 18.85 43.71 1.19
CA SER A 556 17.71 43.35 0.31
C SER A 556 18.18 42.78 -1.04
N GLU A 557 17.37 41.95 -1.72
CA GLU A 557 17.77 41.36 -3.00
C GLU A 557 17.80 42.39 -4.15
N PRO A 558 18.92 42.54 -4.89
CA PRO A 558 18.98 43.47 -6.01
C PRO A 558 18.10 43.03 -7.18
N THR A 559 17.26 43.95 -7.64
CA THR A 559 16.39 43.81 -8.82
C THR A 559 16.88 44.70 -9.96
N ALA A 560 16.28 44.59 -11.14
CA ALA A 560 16.52 45.52 -12.25
C ALA A 560 16.16 46.98 -11.92
N ALA A 561 15.32 47.22 -10.89
CA ALA A 561 14.95 48.55 -10.42
C ALA A 561 15.84 49.08 -9.27
N SER A 562 16.73 48.25 -8.71
CA SER A 562 17.66 48.66 -7.64
C SER A 562 18.73 49.64 -8.16
N ALA A 563 19.53 50.21 -7.26
CA ALA A 563 20.55 51.21 -7.60
C ALA A 563 21.54 50.66 -8.64
N LEU A 564 21.75 51.41 -9.72
CA LEU A 564 22.76 51.08 -10.74
C LEU A 564 24.15 51.45 -10.19
N TYR A 565 25.07 50.49 -10.22
CA TYR A 565 26.47 50.73 -9.88
C TYR A 565 27.16 51.49 -11.02
N SER A 566 27.57 52.73 -10.74
CA SER A 566 28.26 53.62 -11.67
C SER A 566 29.60 54.16 -11.14
N SER A 567 29.86 54.04 -9.84
CA SER A 567 31.10 54.45 -9.17
C SER A 567 31.34 53.62 -7.90
N PRO A 568 32.59 53.53 -7.40
CA PRO A 568 32.90 52.77 -6.18
C PRO A 568 32.15 53.26 -4.95
N LEU A 569 31.78 52.32 -4.08
CA LEU A 569 30.93 52.54 -2.90
C LEU A 569 31.77 52.86 -1.66
N THR A 570 31.48 53.96 -0.98
CA THR A 570 32.14 54.33 0.29
C THR A 570 31.43 53.66 1.47
N ILE A 571 32.15 52.81 2.20
CA ILE A 571 31.63 52.03 3.34
C ILE A 571 32.34 52.46 4.63
N SER A 572 31.66 53.23 5.48
CA SER A 572 32.20 53.81 6.72
C SER A 572 31.71 53.16 8.03
N ALA A 573 30.73 52.25 7.93
CA ALA A 573 30.16 51.48 9.05
C ALA A 573 29.82 50.06 8.58
N THR A 574 29.44 49.18 9.51
CA THR A 574 29.08 47.78 9.19
C THR A 574 27.93 47.72 8.19
N THR A 575 28.19 47.21 6.98
CA THR A 575 27.27 47.28 5.83
C THR A 575 27.23 45.95 5.07
N THR A 576 26.04 45.51 4.67
CA THR A 576 25.82 44.30 3.86
C THR A 576 25.51 44.69 2.42
N VAL A 577 26.53 44.61 1.57
CA VAL A 577 26.40 44.91 0.14
C VAL A 577 25.93 43.66 -0.60
N LYS A 578 24.83 43.75 -1.35
CA LYS A 578 24.47 42.73 -2.35
C LYS A 578 24.55 43.32 -3.75
N ALA A 579 24.96 42.50 -4.72
CA ALA A 579 25.04 42.90 -6.12
C ALA A 579 24.58 41.80 -7.08
N LYS A 580 24.01 42.19 -8.22
CA LYS A 580 23.51 41.30 -9.27
C LYS A 580 23.65 41.96 -10.63
N ALA A 581 24.07 41.21 -11.65
CA ALA A 581 24.29 41.73 -12.99
C ALA A 581 23.18 41.33 -13.97
N PHE A 582 22.82 42.24 -14.85
CA PHE A 582 21.72 42.16 -15.81
C PHE A 582 22.23 42.54 -17.21
N LYS A 583 21.74 41.89 -18.26
CA LYS A 583 22.03 42.27 -19.64
C LYS A 583 20.90 41.80 -20.56
N THR A 584 20.44 42.68 -21.44
CA THR A 584 19.37 42.37 -22.40
C THR A 584 19.74 41.17 -23.26
N GLY A 585 18.84 40.19 -23.37
CA GLY A 585 19.07 38.94 -24.10
C GLY A 585 19.88 37.87 -23.34
N MET A 586 20.19 38.07 -22.05
CA MET A 586 20.84 37.07 -21.19
C MET A 586 20.08 36.89 -19.88
N SER A 587 20.18 35.71 -19.26
CA SER A 587 19.67 35.50 -17.90
C SER A 587 20.50 36.30 -16.90
N SER A 588 19.83 36.97 -15.94
CA SER A 588 20.50 37.67 -14.84
C SER A 588 21.49 36.77 -14.10
N SER A 589 22.55 37.34 -13.54
CA SER A 589 23.50 36.59 -12.72
C SER A 589 22.85 36.07 -11.42
N SER A 590 23.56 35.19 -10.70
CA SER A 590 23.29 35.01 -9.27
C SER A 590 23.56 36.31 -8.50
N THR A 591 22.89 36.48 -7.35
CA THR A 591 23.21 37.55 -6.40
C THR A 591 24.49 37.20 -5.64
N VAL A 592 25.44 38.12 -5.55
CA VAL A 592 26.60 38.03 -4.64
C VAL A 592 26.33 38.88 -3.39
N THR A 593 26.80 38.43 -2.22
CA THR A 593 26.68 39.15 -0.93
C THR A 593 28.06 39.33 -0.32
N ALA A 594 28.35 40.52 0.20
CA ALA A 594 29.56 40.84 0.95
C ALA A 594 29.21 41.67 2.20
N VAL A 595 29.82 41.32 3.34
CA VAL A 595 29.69 42.08 4.58
C VAL A 595 31.02 42.78 4.86
N TYR A 596 30.96 44.09 5.07
CA TYR A 596 32.09 44.93 5.45
C TYR A 596 31.85 45.45 6.85
N THR A 597 32.74 45.15 7.79
CA THR A 597 32.67 45.61 9.18
C THR A 597 33.73 46.68 9.41
N ILE A 598 33.33 47.92 9.69
CA ILE A 598 34.27 48.98 10.02
C ILE A 598 34.35 49.12 11.55
N ASN A 599 35.46 48.69 12.15
CA ASN A 599 35.69 48.75 13.59
C ASN A 599 37.04 49.44 13.90
N PRO A 600 37.04 50.73 14.29
CA PRO A 600 38.27 51.48 14.53
C PRO A 600 39.00 51.12 15.84
N ASN A 601 38.41 50.33 16.75
CA ASN A 601 39.04 49.96 18.04
C ASN A 601 38.73 48.48 18.41
N PRO A 602 39.50 47.51 17.90
CA PRO A 602 39.33 46.10 18.29
C PRO A 602 39.89 45.83 19.71
N ILE A 603 39.07 45.19 20.55
CA ILE A 603 39.46 44.71 21.88
C ILE A 603 40.37 43.47 21.73
N GLN A 604 41.51 43.45 22.42
CA GLN A 604 42.46 42.33 22.38
C GLN A 604 41.96 41.12 23.18
N THR A 605 42.44 39.92 22.82
CA THR A 605 42.10 38.65 23.52
C THR A 605 43.25 38.20 24.43
N VAL A 606 42.92 37.63 25.58
CA VAL A 606 43.88 37.01 26.52
C VAL A 606 44.37 35.68 25.97
N ALA A 607 45.68 35.41 26.08
CA ALA A 607 46.30 34.16 25.64
C ALA A 607 45.87 32.96 26.50
N ASP A 608 45.80 31.78 25.88
CA ASP A 608 45.30 30.56 26.52
C ASP A 608 46.22 30.03 27.64
N PRO A 609 45.64 29.42 28.70
CA PRO A 609 46.41 28.76 29.75
C PRO A 609 47.22 27.55 29.25
N VAL A 610 48.54 27.61 29.43
CA VAL A 610 49.49 26.55 29.10
C VAL A 610 49.83 25.74 30.35
N PHE A 611 49.67 24.42 30.27
CA PHE A 611 49.90 23.48 31.36
C PHE A 611 51.31 22.85 31.29
N SER A 612 51.94 22.61 32.44
CA SER A 612 53.18 21.81 32.55
C SER A 612 53.21 21.01 33.85
N PRO A 613 53.46 19.68 33.84
CA PRO A 613 53.72 18.86 32.66
C PRO A 613 52.50 18.73 31.74
N ALA A 614 52.72 18.19 30.54
CA ALA A 614 51.65 17.88 29.60
C ALA A 614 50.68 16.84 30.16
N GLU A 615 49.50 16.70 29.55
CA GLU A 615 48.57 15.62 29.91
C GLU A 615 49.12 14.25 29.54
N GLY A 616 48.73 13.20 30.29
CA GLY A 616 49.29 11.88 30.10
C GLY A 616 48.98 10.89 31.21
N THR A 617 49.61 9.71 31.12
CA THR A 617 49.57 8.68 32.16
C THR A 617 50.89 8.65 32.92
N TYR A 618 50.80 8.67 34.25
CA TYR A 618 51.94 8.74 35.18
C TYR A 618 51.84 7.62 36.22
N THR A 619 52.97 7.15 36.75
CA THR A 619 53.04 6.11 37.79
C THR A 619 53.14 6.67 39.21
N SER A 620 53.20 8.00 39.35
CA SER A 620 53.23 8.72 40.62
C SER A 620 52.47 10.05 40.50
N ALA A 621 52.08 10.62 41.64
CA ALA A 621 51.39 11.91 41.69
C ALA A 621 52.19 13.02 40.98
N GLN A 622 51.51 13.90 40.25
CA GLN A 622 52.12 14.98 39.49
C GLN A 622 51.81 16.35 40.10
N THR A 623 52.74 17.29 39.96
CA THR A 623 52.55 18.70 40.32
C THR A 623 52.35 19.51 39.04
N VAL A 624 51.12 19.95 38.80
CA VAL A 624 50.72 20.64 37.57
C VAL A 624 50.76 22.15 37.77
N THR A 625 51.52 22.81 36.90
CA THR A 625 51.60 24.28 36.80
C THR A 625 50.79 24.77 35.61
N ILE A 626 50.25 25.99 35.71
CA ILE A 626 49.46 26.64 34.65
C ILE A 626 49.96 28.07 34.47
N ASN A 627 50.30 28.46 33.24
CA ASN A 627 50.85 29.77 32.89
C ASN A 627 50.03 30.45 31.79
N CYS A 628 50.05 31.79 31.72
CA CYS A 628 49.42 32.57 30.64
C CYS A 628 50.43 33.59 30.11
N ALA A 629 50.54 33.72 28.78
CA ALA A 629 51.48 34.66 28.17
C ALA A 629 51.04 36.13 28.25
N THR A 630 49.76 36.41 28.52
CA THR A 630 49.25 37.77 28.71
C THR A 630 49.60 38.25 30.12
N ALA A 631 50.62 39.10 30.23
CA ALA A 631 51.03 39.70 31.50
C ALA A 631 49.85 40.38 32.23
N GLY A 632 49.66 40.04 33.51
CA GLY A 632 48.57 40.55 34.34
C GLY A 632 47.18 39.95 34.03
N ALA A 633 47.11 38.75 33.45
CA ALA A 633 45.86 37.98 33.37
C ALA A 633 45.72 37.01 34.57
N GLU A 634 44.50 36.88 35.09
CA GLU A 634 44.15 35.92 36.12
C GLU A 634 43.75 34.57 35.50
N ILE A 635 44.36 33.48 35.95
CA ILE A 635 43.98 32.12 35.53
C ILE A 635 42.98 31.55 36.54
N ARG A 636 41.82 31.11 36.05
CA ARG A 636 40.73 30.51 36.84
C ARG A 636 40.55 29.05 36.42
N TYR A 637 40.32 28.14 37.36
CA TYR A 637 40.29 26.70 37.08
C TYR A 637 39.20 25.91 37.83
N THR A 638 38.95 24.68 37.35
CA THR A 638 38.06 23.68 37.95
C THR A 638 38.70 22.29 37.87
N LEU A 639 38.32 21.38 38.78
CA LEU A 639 38.82 19.99 38.86
C LEU A 639 37.72 18.92 38.66
N ASN A 640 36.46 19.35 38.59
CA ASN A 640 35.27 18.52 38.42
C ASN A 640 34.71 18.60 36.98
N GLY A 641 35.50 19.10 36.02
CA GLY A 641 35.12 19.20 34.61
C GLY A 641 34.12 20.31 34.24
N THR A 642 33.65 21.14 35.18
CA THR A 642 32.77 22.28 34.86
C THR A 642 33.54 23.43 34.18
N GLU A 643 32.83 24.34 33.52
CA GLU A 643 33.45 25.47 32.80
C GLU A 643 33.99 26.54 33.77
N PRO A 644 35.27 26.95 33.69
CA PRO A 644 35.83 27.98 34.57
C PRO A 644 35.29 29.38 34.26
N THR A 645 34.74 30.01 35.30
CA THR A 645 34.25 31.39 35.30
C THR A 645 35.26 32.35 35.94
N ALA A 646 35.06 33.66 35.79
CA ALA A 646 35.81 34.68 36.53
C ALA A 646 35.67 34.55 38.08
N SER A 647 34.61 33.88 38.55
CA SER A 647 34.37 33.57 39.98
C SER A 647 34.88 32.20 40.43
N SER A 648 35.44 31.38 39.52
CA SER A 648 36.01 30.07 39.86
C SER A 648 37.34 30.21 40.62
N ALA A 649 37.90 29.09 41.09
CA ALA A 649 39.13 29.08 41.87
C ALA A 649 40.26 29.78 41.11
N LEU A 650 40.91 30.76 41.75
CA LEU A 650 42.08 31.43 41.21
C LEU A 650 43.27 30.48 41.31
N TYR A 651 43.97 30.24 40.20
CA TYR A 651 45.24 29.53 40.20
C TYR A 651 46.32 30.47 40.77
N SER A 652 46.74 30.19 42.01
CA SER A 652 47.75 30.95 42.74
C SER A 652 48.97 30.11 43.17
N ALA A 653 48.87 28.78 43.05
CA ALA A 653 49.93 27.83 43.38
C ALA A 653 49.77 26.54 42.52
N PRO A 654 50.84 25.75 42.32
CA PRO A 654 50.78 24.49 41.57
C PRO A 654 49.81 23.48 42.17
N LEU A 655 49.16 22.69 41.31
CA LEU A 655 48.10 21.74 41.68
C LEU A 655 48.65 20.31 41.74
N THR A 656 48.56 19.65 42.89
CA THR A 656 48.98 18.25 43.02
C THR A 656 47.84 17.31 42.61
N VAL A 657 48.09 16.41 41.67
CA VAL A 657 47.13 15.38 41.21
C VAL A 657 47.69 13.98 41.52
N SER A 658 47.04 13.27 42.43
CA SER A 658 47.44 11.94 42.93
C SER A 658 46.55 10.80 42.40
N ALA A 659 45.45 11.12 41.74
CA ALA A 659 44.54 10.19 41.07
C ALA A 659 44.11 10.78 39.72
N THR A 660 43.39 10.00 38.91
CA THR A 660 42.92 10.46 37.58
C THR A 660 42.07 11.73 37.68
N THR A 661 42.58 12.85 37.18
CA THR A 661 42.02 14.19 37.38
C THR A 661 41.98 14.97 36.06
N THR A 662 40.83 15.59 35.76
CA THR A 662 40.67 16.50 34.61
C THR A 662 40.63 17.95 35.11
N ILE A 663 41.64 18.74 34.72
CA ILE A 663 41.73 20.17 35.04
C ILE A 663 41.25 20.98 33.84
N LYS A 664 40.32 21.92 34.05
CA LYS A 664 40.00 22.97 33.07
C LYS A 664 40.49 24.32 33.59
N ALA A 665 41.08 25.14 32.73
CA ALA A 665 41.51 26.50 33.07
C ALA A 665 41.18 27.51 31.97
N LYS A 666 40.93 28.76 32.37
CA LYS A 666 40.63 29.91 31.49
C LYS A 666 41.26 31.18 32.06
N ALA A 667 41.77 32.07 31.21
CA ALA A 667 42.44 33.30 31.61
C ALA A 667 41.58 34.54 31.33
N PHE A 668 41.57 35.47 32.30
CA PHE A 668 40.75 36.67 32.33
C PHE A 668 41.61 37.92 32.56
N LYS A 669 41.29 39.03 31.90
CA LYS A 669 41.92 40.35 32.13
C LYS A 669 40.92 41.45 31.82
N SER A 670 40.85 42.47 32.67
CA SER A 670 39.94 43.60 32.46
C SER A 670 40.31 44.36 31.18
N GLY A 671 39.31 44.73 30.38
CA GLY A 671 39.50 45.39 29.08
C GLY A 671 39.96 44.47 27.93
N TYR A 672 39.94 43.15 28.12
CA TYR A 672 40.29 42.14 27.10
C TYR A 672 39.17 41.10 26.96
N THR A 673 39.03 40.51 25.78
CA THR A 673 38.26 39.28 25.57
C THR A 673 38.97 38.14 26.32
N SER A 674 38.24 37.35 27.11
CA SER A 674 38.83 36.22 27.86
C SER A 674 39.36 35.13 26.92
N SER A 675 40.28 34.30 27.41
CA SER A 675 40.89 33.22 26.62
C SER A 675 39.90 32.10 26.29
N ALA A 676 40.31 31.15 25.44
CA ALA A 676 39.64 29.86 25.37
C ALA A 676 39.85 29.07 26.69
N THR A 677 38.98 28.09 26.93
CA THR A 677 39.11 27.16 28.05
C THR A 677 39.92 25.96 27.62
N ILE A 678 41.04 25.73 28.29
CA ILE A 678 41.93 24.60 28.04
C ILE A 678 41.65 23.50 29.07
N SER A 679 41.41 22.28 28.58
CA SER A 679 41.17 21.08 29.39
C SER A 679 42.34 20.12 29.26
N LYS A 680 42.81 19.54 30.37
CA LYS A 680 43.91 18.55 30.42
C LYS A 680 43.63 17.44 31.43
N THR A 681 43.90 16.19 31.06
CA THR A 681 43.61 15.00 31.88
C THR A 681 44.87 14.26 32.30
N TYR A 682 45.08 14.12 33.61
CA TYR A 682 46.24 13.46 34.20
C TYR A 682 45.78 12.13 34.82
N THR A 683 46.25 11.00 34.29
CA THR A 683 45.89 9.66 34.76
C THR A 683 47.01 9.11 35.62
N ILE A 684 46.77 8.87 36.92
CA ILE A 684 47.77 8.27 37.82
C ILE A 684 47.48 6.78 37.96
N LYS A 685 48.41 5.93 37.53
CA LYS A 685 48.35 4.47 37.68
C LYS A 685 49.30 4.02 38.79
N ASP A 686 48.75 3.80 39.98
CA ASP A 686 49.49 3.18 41.08
C ASP A 686 49.86 1.74 40.73
N SER A 687 51.16 1.43 40.70
CA SER A 687 51.70 0.11 40.37
C SER A 687 51.68 -0.88 41.54
N ASN A 688 51.25 -0.45 42.74
CA ASN A 688 51.16 -1.32 43.92
C ASN A 688 49.76 -1.94 44.13
N GLN A 689 48.78 -1.66 43.26
CA GLN A 689 47.43 -2.22 43.37
C GLN A 689 47.37 -3.68 42.85
N PRO A 690 46.82 -4.63 43.62
CA PRO A 690 46.72 -6.02 43.19
C PRO A 690 45.80 -6.22 41.97
N ALA A 691 46.20 -7.12 41.07
CA ALA A 691 45.44 -7.42 39.85
C ALA A 691 44.03 -7.97 40.15
N ALA A 692 43.08 -7.71 39.25
CA ALA A 692 41.71 -8.19 39.44
C ALA A 692 41.65 -9.74 39.47
N TRP A 693 40.82 -10.30 40.35
CA TRP A 693 40.54 -11.73 40.38
C TRP A 693 39.82 -12.17 39.10
N ALA A 694 40.23 -13.30 38.53
CA ALA A 694 39.62 -13.86 37.32
C ALA A 694 39.52 -15.40 37.40
N PRO A 695 38.38 -15.99 37.00
CA PRO A 695 38.22 -17.45 36.94
C PRO A 695 39.14 -18.06 35.87
N GLY A 696 39.54 -19.30 36.09
CA GLY A 696 40.55 -20.02 35.30
C GLY A 696 42.00 -19.72 35.72
N THR A 697 42.24 -18.70 36.53
CA THR A 697 43.60 -18.29 36.96
C THR A 697 44.13 -19.19 38.07
N ALA A 698 45.41 -19.57 37.99
CA ALA A 698 46.12 -20.28 39.05
C ALA A 698 46.78 -19.29 40.02
N TYR A 699 46.41 -19.38 41.30
CA TYR A 699 46.90 -18.52 42.39
C TYR A 699 47.69 -19.33 43.41
N LYS A 700 48.71 -18.71 44.00
CA LYS A 700 49.57 -19.29 45.04
C LYS A 700 49.23 -18.68 46.40
N THR A 701 49.42 -19.44 47.48
CA THR A 701 49.32 -18.91 48.84
C THR A 701 50.26 -17.72 48.99
N GLY A 702 49.70 -16.55 49.29
CA GLY A 702 50.43 -15.28 49.34
C GLY A 702 49.94 -14.23 48.34
N ASP A 703 49.45 -14.65 47.17
CA ASP A 703 49.04 -13.75 46.08
C ASP A 703 47.91 -12.81 46.52
N LEU A 704 47.99 -11.53 46.13
CA LEU A 704 46.94 -10.54 46.33
C LEU A 704 46.14 -10.35 45.04
N VAL A 705 44.82 -10.15 45.18
CA VAL A 705 43.90 -9.82 44.08
C VAL A 705 42.86 -8.79 44.50
N THR A 706 42.32 -8.05 43.56
CA THR A 706 41.15 -7.17 43.77
C THR A 706 39.86 -7.80 43.26
N TYR A 707 38.77 -7.73 44.03
CA TYR A 707 37.43 -8.18 43.63
C TYR A 707 36.37 -7.30 44.31
N GLU A 708 35.38 -6.83 43.54
CA GLU A 708 34.31 -5.93 44.01
C GLU A 708 34.82 -4.71 44.83
N GLY A 709 35.96 -4.15 44.41
CA GLY A 709 36.59 -2.99 45.06
C GLY A 709 37.37 -3.29 46.35
N LYS A 710 37.50 -4.55 46.75
CA LYS A 710 38.24 -5.00 47.95
C LYS A 710 39.48 -5.83 47.58
N THR A 711 40.47 -5.86 48.46
CA THR A 711 41.70 -6.64 48.31
C THR A 711 41.65 -7.93 49.11
N TYR A 712 41.86 -9.05 48.42
CA TYR A 712 41.90 -10.39 49.01
C TYR A 712 43.28 -11.02 48.83
N LYS A 713 43.66 -11.90 49.76
CA LYS A 713 44.88 -12.71 49.72
C LYS A 713 44.52 -14.18 49.58
N CYS A 714 45.17 -14.87 48.65
CA CYS A 714 45.07 -16.32 48.52
C CYS A 714 45.72 -16.97 49.74
N VAL A 715 44.94 -17.74 50.52
CA VAL A 715 45.44 -18.47 51.70
C VAL A 715 45.83 -19.91 51.36
N GLN A 716 45.17 -20.53 50.39
CA GLN A 716 45.51 -21.86 49.89
C GLN A 716 45.63 -21.84 48.37
N GLY A 717 46.82 -22.15 47.84
CA GLY A 717 47.06 -22.17 46.40
C GLY A 717 46.13 -23.10 45.63
N HIS A 718 45.51 -22.60 44.57
CA HIS A 718 44.46 -23.27 43.79
C HIS A 718 44.31 -22.64 42.39
N THR A 719 43.63 -23.34 41.48
CA THR A 719 43.09 -22.72 40.26
C THR A 719 41.65 -22.30 40.52
N ALA A 720 41.34 -21.02 40.34
CA ALA A 720 40.03 -20.45 40.65
C ALA A 720 38.97 -20.94 39.65
N LEU A 721 37.97 -21.70 40.11
CA LEU A 721 36.85 -22.13 39.27
C LEU A 721 35.77 -21.04 39.17
N ALA A 722 34.88 -21.16 38.18
CA ALA A 722 33.70 -20.32 38.09
C ALA A 722 32.85 -20.46 39.37
N GLY A 723 32.49 -19.34 39.99
CA GLY A 723 31.80 -19.30 41.29
C GLY A 723 32.71 -19.33 42.52
N TRP A 724 34.01 -19.64 42.40
CA TRP A 724 34.96 -19.62 43.53
C TRP A 724 35.51 -18.21 43.80
N THR A 725 34.62 -17.23 43.92
CA THR A 725 35.01 -15.81 44.07
C THR A 725 35.63 -15.55 45.45
N PRO A 726 36.49 -14.52 45.60
CA PRO A 726 37.16 -14.24 46.88
C PRO A 726 36.22 -13.91 48.04
N ALA A 727 35.02 -13.39 47.75
CA ALA A 727 33.98 -13.15 48.74
C ALA A 727 33.20 -14.44 49.13
N ALA A 728 33.08 -15.41 48.22
CA ALA A 728 32.25 -16.60 48.41
C ALA A 728 32.98 -17.79 49.05
N VAL A 729 34.32 -17.89 48.90
CA VAL A 729 35.09 -19.06 49.37
C VAL A 729 36.19 -18.64 50.36
N PRO A 730 35.85 -18.34 51.63
CA PRO A 730 36.81 -17.88 52.65
C PRO A 730 37.85 -18.94 53.05
N ALA A 731 37.67 -20.21 52.66
CA ALA A 731 38.69 -21.25 52.81
C ALA A 731 39.87 -21.10 51.85
N LEU A 732 39.69 -20.37 50.73
CA LEU A 732 40.72 -20.12 49.71
C LEU A 732 41.24 -18.68 49.74
N TRP A 733 40.45 -17.74 50.27
CA TRP A 733 40.71 -16.30 50.24
C TRP A 733 40.45 -15.63 51.60
N SER A 734 41.39 -14.80 52.07
CA SER A 734 41.18 -13.90 53.21
C SER A 734 41.09 -12.45 52.73
N LEU A 735 40.09 -11.69 53.20
CA LEU A 735 40.03 -10.24 53.01
C LEU A 735 41.23 -9.56 53.71
N VAL A 736 41.87 -8.60 53.04
CA VAL A 736 42.99 -7.81 53.56
C VAL A 736 42.57 -6.36 53.83
N GLN A 737 41.81 -5.77 52.89
CA GLN A 737 41.37 -4.37 52.94
C GLN A 737 40.10 -4.18 52.09
#